data_AF-A0A955WN93-F1
#
_entry.id   AF-A0A955WN93-F1
#
_cell.length_a   1.000
_cell.length_b   1.000
_cell.length_c   1.000
_cell.angle_alpha   90.00
_cell.angle_beta   90.00
_cell.angle_gamma   90.00
#
_symmetry.space_group_name_H-M   'P 1'
#
loop_
_entity.id
_entity.type
_entity.pdbx_description
1 polymer ?
#
loop_
_entity_poly.entity_id
_entity_poly.type
_entity_poly.pdbx_seq_one_letter_code
_entity_poly.pdbx_strand_id
1 'polypeptide(L)'
;MRWIVAEAIDDARACLIALRLADGARRMLFESPQTTPLRAALHPELRRIAVDVSARNAVRGEARSRVALLNLDKQGRNWLHQSLDPRWRIGGATFADTGRRLALEGAYDGAPFAEIYVYDLALSRVATTEKLLAGVRNPLGLACARPVFLPGGDQLVYLRQTRADGGWGLALLDLARPGAADTRPGDRAPSAFTEPLADRLDIVPEGGLVPMPKRRSVLCVGRVRGGARQQLHAAPLSGAEPVPLGHSHNRIGAVATTPDGRQVAYVADGGVFVVDLDRGETHEAVTRDAALSPTGLLISPDGALLWMAVQGPDRTLINAVSLAAPQPVTVADLGDVTVVALHAVPDAPEIIARLDAQAADEQAAPTDAPEGATAVTALPDGEGGDTAVVRIDGPGETEDATVDGPLMATSVHTAPEAAPPVPTVVSATPRKPRQARSSVVLAPPSELDPGEDEHTMLDAAPTVSSITELGDSALMEAEDDVEELEADSVDASQGSSVPDGADLPDPRADFSMFMAAVGQAADPAQALASLARFAGDAKLGEAAARSLEATITLAESDPGATTMLIFAVTAAGQLRARAARPALRRLCQRAHDRLDEHGALPEVEEHFALAALKAIADAQVRFAAMPIFEEYESILTQLADLRGAEGERQKAFFVQRYAAGLAEVLVTTAAEDAEAVAREARALAARQKVAAERAAAE
;
A
#
# COMPACT_ATOMS: atom_id res chain seq x y z
N MET A 1 32.03 -5.92 -12.46
CA MET A 1 32.07 -6.67 -11.19
C MET A 1 30.67 -6.59 -10.62
N ARG A 2 29.96 -7.71 -10.49
CA ARG A 2 28.53 -7.67 -10.18
C ARG A 2 28.30 -7.47 -8.68
N TRP A 3 27.51 -6.47 -8.28
CA TRP A 3 27.15 -6.17 -6.88
C TRP A 3 25.64 -6.15 -6.70
N ILE A 4 25.19 -6.68 -5.56
CA ILE A 4 23.81 -6.71 -5.06
C ILE A 4 23.70 -5.78 -3.85
N VAL A 5 22.75 -4.85 -3.81
CA VAL A 5 22.50 -4.05 -2.59
C VAL A 5 21.39 -4.70 -1.76
N ALA A 6 21.80 -5.27 -0.64
CA ALA A 6 20.99 -5.77 0.45
C ALA A 6 20.60 -4.67 1.42
N GLU A 7 19.39 -4.77 1.94
CA GLU A 7 18.97 -4.19 3.20
C GLU A 7 19.04 -5.30 4.24
N ALA A 8 19.50 -5.05 5.45
CA ALA A 8 19.55 -6.04 6.52
C ALA A 8 19.07 -5.37 7.80
N ILE A 9 18.16 -6.01 8.53
CA ILE A 9 17.60 -5.50 9.78
C ILE A 9 17.96 -6.47 10.89
N ASP A 10 18.53 -6.00 11.98
CA ASP A 10 18.69 -6.77 13.20
C ASP A 10 17.89 -6.10 14.35
N ASP A 11 17.87 -6.73 15.52
CA ASP A 11 17.12 -6.24 16.69
C ASP A 11 17.50 -4.82 17.13
N ALA A 12 18.61 -4.27 16.65
CA ALA A 12 19.10 -2.95 17.03
C ALA A 12 19.25 -1.97 15.84
N ARG A 13 19.36 -2.44 14.59
CA ARG A 13 19.85 -1.63 13.46
C ARG A 13 19.28 -2.06 12.12
N ALA A 14 19.23 -1.12 11.19
CA ALA A 14 18.97 -1.36 9.78
C ALA A 14 20.19 -0.92 8.97
N CYS A 15 20.68 -1.82 8.13
CA CYS A 15 21.89 -1.68 7.32
C CYS A 15 21.53 -1.77 5.83
N LEU A 16 22.30 -1.06 4.99
CA LEU A 16 22.41 -1.36 3.57
C LEU A 16 23.80 -1.90 3.29
N ILE A 17 23.88 -3.06 2.64
CA ILE A 17 25.11 -3.79 2.35
C ILE A 17 25.17 -4.07 0.85
N ALA A 18 26.25 -3.74 0.18
CA ALA A 18 26.52 -4.25 -1.16
C ALA A 18 27.24 -5.60 -1.07
N LEU A 19 26.77 -6.63 -1.77
CA LEU A 19 27.34 -7.98 -1.88
C LEU A 19 27.88 -8.19 -3.29
N ARG A 20 29.16 -8.50 -3.44
CA ARG A 20 29.75 -8.78 -4.75
C ARG A 20 29.46 -10.24 -5.13
N LEU A 21 28.79 -10.48 -6.26
CA LEU A 21 28.39 -11.83 -6.68
C LEU A 21 29.57 -12.77 -6.95
N ALA A 22 30.71 -12.24 -7.41
CA ALA A 22 31.83 -13.08 -7.83
C ALA A 22 32.49 -13.83 -6.66
N ASP A 23 32.47 -13.26 -5.47
CA ASP A 23 33.20 -13.77 -4.30
C ASP A 23 32.46 -13.56 -2.97
N GLY A 24 31.20 -13.12 -3.00
CA GLY A 24 30.40 -12.83 -1.82
C GLY A 24 30.87 -11.62 -1.01
N ALA A 25 31.85 -10.83 -1.48
CA ALA A 25 32.42 -9.76 -0.69
C ALA A 25 31.37 -8.73 -0.27
N ARG A 26 31.31 -8.40 1.02
CA ARG A 26 30.33 -7.47 1.58
C ARG A 26 30.94 -6.08 1.77
N ARG A 27 30.17 -5.04 1.43
CA ARG A 27 30.52 -3.64 1.67
C ARG A 27 29.35 -2.94 2.33
N MET A 28 29.50 -2.54 3.59
CA MET A 28 28.51 -1.70 4.27
C MET A 28 28.40 -0.36 3.54
N LEU A 29 27.20 -0.04 3.05
CA LEU A 29 26.89 1.22 2.39
C LEU A 29 26.31 2.23 3.39
N PHE A 30 25.46 1.74 4.30
CA PHE A 30 24.75 2.57 5.27
C PHE A 30 24.33 1.75 6.48
N GLU A 31 24.26 2.41 7.63
CA GLU A 31 23.81 1.82 8.89
C GLU A 31 23.00 2.88 9.62
N SER A 32 21.86 2.46 10.16
CA SER A 32 20.92 3.26 10.94
C SER A 32 20.56 2.51 12.21
N PRO A 33 20.45 3.17 13.38
CA PRO A 33 20.04 2.54 14.63
C PRO A 33 18.53 2.27 14.72
N GLN A 34 17.82 2.24 13.58
CA GLN A 34 16.39 1.98 13.55
C GLN A 34 16.13 0.50 13.33
N THR A 35 15.11 -0.03 13.99
CA THR A 35 14.70 -1.44 13.91
C THR A 35 13.60 -1.68 12.86
N THR A 36 13.40 -0.70 11.97
CA THR A 36 12.39 -0.77 10.90
C THR A 36 13.07 -0.75 9.55
N PRO A 37 12.47 -1.39 8.52
CA PRO A 37 13.03 -1.34 7.18
C PRO A 37 13.29 0.11 6.74
N LEU A 38 14.47 0.37 6.19
CA LEU A 38 14.90 1.60 5.53
C LEU A 38 14.03 1.95 4.31
N ARG A 39 13.30 0.95 3.77
CA ARG A 39 12.37 1.10 2.62
C ARG A 39 13.04 1.82 1.46
N ALA A 40 14.23 1.34 1.12
CA ALA A 40 15.11 1.99 0.19
C ALA A 40 14.50 2.09 -1.22
N ALA A 41 14.61 3.25 -1.86
CA ALA A 41 14.40 3.42 -3.29
C ALA A 41 15.74 3.58 -3.99
N LEU A 42 15.98 2.76 -5.01
CA LEU A 42 17.19 2.82 -5.80
C LEU A 42 16.93 3.57 -7.10
N HIS A 43 17.78 4.55 -7.41
CA HIS A 43 17.99 5.01 -8.77
C HIS A 43 19.25 4.38 -9.33
N PRO A 44 19.14 3.42 -10.26
CA PRO A 44 20.30 2.64 -10.66
C PRO A 44 21.26 3.41 -11.57
N GLU A 45 20.80 4.21 -12.55
CA GLU A 45 21.69 4.99 -13.42
C GLU A 45 22.46 6.08 -12.67
N LEU A 46 21.76 6.84 -11.82
CA LEU A 46 22.39 7.83 -10.94
C LEU A 46 23.17 7.19 -9.79
N ARG A 47 23.06 5.88 -9.60
CA ARG A 47 23.67 5.11 -8.51
C ARG A 47 23.37 5.74 -7.14
N ARG A 48 22.09 6.01 -6.89
CA ARG A 48 21.61 6.64 -5.66
C ARG A 48 20.60 5.77 -4.93
N ILE A 49 20.59 5.89 -3.61
CA ILE A 49 19.57 5.27 -2.78
C ILE A 49 18.92 6.34 -1.91
N ALA A 50 17.59 6.42 -1.94
CA ALA A 50 16.81 7.15 -0.94
C ALA A 50 16.43 6.17 0.17
N VAL A 51 16.76 6.50 1.43
CA VAL A 51 16.39 5.71 2.61
C VAL A 51 15.72 6.58 3.66
N ASP A 52 14.72 6.04 4.36
CA ASP A 52 14.23 6.68 5.58
C ASP A 52 15.22 6.44 6.72
N VAL A 53 15.60 7.52 7.41
CA VAL A 53 16.53 7.49 8.53
C VAL A 53 15.87 8.18 9.71
N SER A 54 15.68 7.41 10.77
CA SER A 54 15.30 7.93 12.08
C SER A 54 16.47 8.72 12.68
N ALA A 55 16.45 10.03 12.53
CA ALA A 55 17.39 10.91 13.21
C ALA A 55 16.90 11.17 14.64
N ARG A 56 17.59 10.62 15.66
CA ARG A 56 17.40 11.08 17.04
C ARG A 56 17.90 12.52 17.14
N ASN A 57 17.00 13.47 17.35
CA ASN A 57 17.40 14.83 17.59
C ASN A 57 17.87 14.95 19.04
N ALA A 58 19.18 15.07 19.25
CA ALA A 58 19.82 15.03 20.57
C ALA A 58 19.26 16.08 21.58
N VAL A 59 18.57 17.11 21.10
CA VAL A 59 18.09 18.23 21.91
C VAL A 59 16.70 17.98 22.55
N ARG A 60 15.88 17.04 22.03
CA ARG A 60 14.52 16.80 22.54
C ARG A 60 14.08 15.34 22.69
N GLY A 61 14.92 14.37 22.31
CA GLY A 61 14.56 12.94 22.42
C GLY A 61 13.48 12.46 21.44
N GLU A 62 12.83 13.35 20.69
CA GLU A 62 11.91 13.00 19.62
C GLU A 62 12.68 12.46 18.40
N ALA A 63 12.35 11.24 17.99
CA ALA A 63 12.79 10.69 16.72
C ALA A 63 12.18 11.51 15.58
N ARG A 64 12.99 11.84 14.57
CA ARG A 64 12.52 12.48 13.34
C ARG A 64 12.88 11.59 12.16
N SER A 65 11.90 11.16 11.38
CA SER A 65 12.16 10.53 10.09
C SER A 65 12.71 11.56 9.10
N ARG A 66 13.72 11.15 8.32
CA ARG A 66 14.36 11.96 7.28
C ARG A 66 14.77 11.07 6.13
N VAL A 67 14.56 11.52 4.90
CA VAL A 67 15.15 10.85 3.74
C VAL A 67 16.63 11.21 3.62
N ALA A 68 17.50 10.21 3.70
CA ALA A 68 18.87 10.33 3.23
C ALA A 68 18.98 9.88 1.77
N LEU A 69 19.69 10.65 0.97
CA LEU A 69 20.10 10.32 -0.39
C LEU A 69 21.58 9.90 -0.37
N LEU A 70 21.81 8.60 -0.47
CA LEU A 70 23.12 7.98 -0.51
C LEU A 70 23.64 7.95 -1.95
N ASN A 71 24.92 8.26 -2.14
CA ASN A 71 25.61 8.07 -3.41
C ASN A 71 26.43 6.77 -3.34
N LEU A 72 26.26 5.86 -4.29
CA LEU A 72 26.97 4.57 -4.28
C LEU A 72 28.40 4.68 -4.82
N ASP A 73 28.69 5.66 -5.69
CA ASP A 73 30.03 5.85 -6.25
C ASP A 73 30.99 6.52 -5.27
N LYS A 74 30.46 7.31 -4.33
CA LYS A 74 31.27 8.09 -3.39
C LYS A 74 30.74 7.92 -1.97
N GLN A 75 31.64 7.76 -1.01
CA GLN A 75 31.28 7.88 0.41
C GLN A 75 30.80 9.31 0.67
N GLY A 76 29.48 9.49 0.67
CA GLY A 76 28.84 10.78 0.87
C GLY A 76 27.34 10.60 1.08
N ARG A 77 26.79 11.35 2.04
CA ARG A 77 25.36 11.38 2.35
C ARG A 77 24.85 12.79 2.07
N ASN A 78 23.87 12.90 1.18
CA ASN A 78 23.09 14.12 1.06
C ASN A 78 21.78 13.91 1.82
N TRP A 79 21.27 14.96 2.46
CA TRP A 79 19.99 14.92 3.14
C TRP A 79 18.99 15.71 2.30
N LEU A 80 17.73 15.25 2.23
CA LEU A 80 16.65 16.14 1.84
C LEU A 80 16.51 17.18 2.96
N HIS A 81 16.81 18.44 2.64
CA HIS A 81 16.93 19.56 3.59
C HIS A 81 15.58 20.04 4.15
N GLN A 82 14.48 19.72 3.48
CA GLN A 82 13.17 20.31 3.69
C GLN A 82 12.02 19.29 3.63
N SER A 83 11.10 19.48 4.58
CA SER A 83 9.64 19.57 4.33
C SER A 83 8.72 18.39 4.60
N LEU A 84 9.21 17.30 5.19
CA LEU A 84 8.30 16.37 5.85
C LEU A 84 8.25 16.73 7.33
N ASP A 85 7.04 16.81 7.87
CA ASP A 85 6.86 16.99 9.31
C ASP A 85 7.69 15.91 10.03
N PRO A 86 8.39 16.24 11.13
CA PRO A 86 9.18 15.24 11.87
C PRO A 86 8.38 14.01 12.30
N ARG A 87 7.05 14.13 12.41
CA ARG A 87 6.11 13.05 12.68
C ARG A 87 5.79 12.20 11.45
N TRP A 88 6.24 12.56 10.26
CA TRP A 88 5.90 11.84 9.03
C TRP A 88 6.84 10.67 8.78
N ARG A 89 6.28 9.47 8.76
CA ARG A 89 6.99 8.21 8.48
C ARG A 89 6.84 7.80 7.04
N ILE A 90 7.93 7.35 6.44
CA ILE A 90 7.97 7.02 5.02
C ILE A 90 7.58 5.56 4.86
N GLY A 91 6.45 5.34 4.19
CA GLY A 91 5.94 4.02 3.81
C GLY A 91 6.59 3.48 2.53
N GLY A 92 7.18 4.33 1.71
CA GLY A 92 7.85 3.89 0.49
C GLY A 92 8.44 5.05 -0.29
N ALA A 93 9.34 4.74 -1.20
CA ALA A 93 9.92 5.72 -2.09
C ALA A 93 10.09 5.13 -3.48
N THR A 94 10.01 5.97 -4.51
CA THR A 94 10.31 5.59 -5.89
C THR A 94 10.95 6.74 -6.64
N PHE A 95 11.93 6.44 -7.46
CA PHE A 95 12.53 7.42 -8.36
C PHE A 95 11.85 7.39 -9.73
N ALA A 96 11.74 8.55 -10.36
CA ALA A 96 11.55 8.59 -11.81
C ALA A 96 12.81 8.07 -12.50
N ASP A 97 12.66 7.47 -13.68
CA ASP A 97 13.75 7.01 -14.55
C ASP A 97 14.76 8.11 -14.90
N THR A 98 14.31 9.37 -14.99
CA THR A 98 15.18 10.54 -15.19
C THR A 98 16.05 10.88 -13.98
N GLY A 99 15.70 10.36 -12.80
CA GLY A 99 16.34 10.64 -11.52
C GLY A 99 16.22 12.07 -11.01
N ARG A 100 15.47 12.89 -11.73
CA ARG A 100 15.11 14.25 -11.33
C ARG A 100 13.92 14.27 -10.40
N ARG A 101 13.19 13.18 -10.23
CA ARG A 101 12.01 13.15 -9.37
C ARG A 101 12.01 11.96 -8.42
N LEU A 102 11.47 12.22 -7.24
CA LEU A 102 11.31 11.24 -6.17
C LEU A 102 9.90 11.38 -5.62
N ALA A 103 9.16 10.27 -5.61
CA ALA A 103 7.88 10.18 -4.94
C ALA A 103 8.05 9.42 -3.64
N LEU A 104 7.46 9.94 -2.58
CA LEU A 104 7.48 9.38 -1.24
C LEU A 104 6.04 9.07 -0.83
N GLU A 105 5.81 7.83 -0.44
CA GLU A 105 4.63 7.41 0.30
C GLU A 105 4.95 7.56 1.79
N GLY A 106 4.03 8.09 2.58
CA GLY A 106 4.20 8.14 4.02
C GLY A 106 3.00 8.68 4.78
N ALA A 107 2.94 8.37 6.06
CA ALA A 107 1.85 8.75 6.95
C ALA A 107 2.37 9.63 8.08
N TYR A 108 1.51 10.49 8.60
CA TYR A 108 1.79 11.18 9.85
C TYR A 108 1.76 10.18 11.02
N ASP A 109 2.62 10.33 12.02
CA ASP A 109 2.62 9.49 13.22
C ASP A 109 1.24 9.59 13.88
N GLY A 110 0.58 8.45 14.03
CA GLY A 110 -0.78 8.33 14.55
C GLY A 110 -1.89 8.60 13.52
N ALA A 111 -1.57 8.98 12.28
CA ALA A 111 -2.54 9.00 11.19
C ALA A 111 -2.60 7.64 10.50
N PRO A 112 -3.79 7.02 10.35
CA PRO A 112 -3.91 5.70 9.75
C PRO A 112 -3.77 5.72 8.21
N PHE A 113 -3.59 6.90 7.59
CA PHE A 113 -3.57 7.05 6.14
C PHE A 113 -2.24 7.60 5.64
N ALA A 114 -1.65 6.88 4.68
CA ALA A 114 -0.50 7.36 3.94
C ALA A 114 -0.92 8.33 2.81
N GLU A 115 -0.07 9.32 2.56
CA GLU A 115 -0.15 10.31 1.49
C GLU A 115 1.05 10.14 0.55
N ILE A 116 0.97 10.75 -0.64
CA ILE A 116 2.08 10.72 -1.61
C ILE A 116 2.59 12.14 -1.84
N TYR A 117 3.89 12.35 -1.70
CA TYR A 117 4.56 13.60 -2.01
C TYR A 117 5.56 13.39 -3.14
N VAL A 118 5.61 14.33 -4.08
CA VAL A 118 6.50 14.27 -5.24
C VAL A 118 7.45 15.46 -5.23
N TYR A 119 8.74 15.19 -5.30
CA TYR A 119 9.81 16.18 -5.29
C TYR A 119 10.51 16.23 -6.64
N ASP A 120 10.81 17.44 -7.12
CA ASP A 120 11.86 17.68 -8.12
C ASP A 120 13.19 17.80 -7.38
N LEU A 121 14.18 17.08 -7.86
CA LEU A 121 15.50 16.96 -7.29
C LEU A 121 16.51 17.57 -8.26
N ALA A 122 17.16 18.63 -7.82
CA ALA A 122 18.37 19.15 -8.44
C ALA A 122 19.57 18.59 -7.68
N LEU A 123 20.07 17.48 -8.20
CA LEU A 123 21.15 16.72 -7.60
C LEU A 123 22.50 17.27 -8.08
N SER A 124 23.26 17.89 -7.19
CA SER A 124 24.67 18.21 -7.44
C SER A 124 25.58 17.16 -6.81
N ARG A 125 26.90 17.33 -6.97
CA ARG A 125 27.91 16.48 -6.32
C ARG A 125 27.95 16.64 -4.80
N VAL A 126 27.56 17.80 -4.27
CA VAL A 126 27.82 18.21 -2.87
C VAL A 126 26.55 18.61 -2.12
N ALA A 127 25.46 18.82 -2.85
CA ALA A 127 24.19 19.25 -2.30
C ALA A 127 23.04 18.68 -3.14
N THR A 128 21.92 18.43 -2.47
CA THR A 128 20.63 18.23 -3.11
C THR A 128 19.78 19.45 -2.83
N THR A 129 19.20 20.05 -3.86
CA THR A 129 18.06 20.94 -3.68
C THR A 129 16.81 20.20 -4.10
N GLU A 130 15.75 20.32 -3.30
CA GLU A 130 14.46 19.76 -3.59
C GLU A 130 13.40 20.85 -3.76
N LYS A 131 12.40 20.57 -4.59
CA LYS A 131 11.19 21.37 -4.72
C LYS A 131 9.99 20.43 -4.68
N LEU A 132 9.11 20.64 -3.72
CA LEU A 132 7.84 19.91 -3.66
C LEU A 132 6.99 20.29 -4.88
N LEU A 133 6.71 19.31 -5.75
CA LEU A 133 5.92 19.47 -6.97
C LEU A 133 4.44 19.20 -6.73
N ALA A 134 4.14 18.12 -6.02
CA ALA A 134 2.77 17.69 -5.79
C ALA A 134 2.64 16.96 -4.46
N GLY A 135 1.47 17.05 -3.86
CA GLY A 135 1.04 16.19 -2.76
C GLY A 135 -0.34 15.64 -3.09
N VAL A 136 -0.53 14.35 -2.83
CA VAL A 136 -1.79 13.66 -3.08
C VAL A 136 -2.27 13.03 -1.79
N ARG A 137 -3.47 13.46 -1.39
CA ARG A 137 -4.25 12.85 -0.33
C ARG A 137 -5.43 12.14 -0.94
N ASN A 138 -5.83 11.02 -0.34
CA ASN A 138 -7.09 10.39 -0.70
C ASN A 138 -8.25 11.32 -0.30
N PRO A 139 -9.18 11.67 -1.21
CA PRO A 139 -10.30 12.57 -0.90
C PRO A 139 -11.21 12.01 0.21
N LEU A 140 -11.23 10.69 0.40
CA LEU A 140 -11.98 10.03 1.47
C LEU A 140 -11.23 10.06 2.82
N GLY A 141 -10.03 10.64 2.88
CA GLY A 141 -9.16 10.58 4.05
C GLY A 141 -8.66 9.17 4.38
N LEU A 142 -8.56 8.32 3.36
CA LEU A 142 -8.03 6.95 3.42
C LEU A 142 -6.59 6.90 2.89
N ALA A 143 -5.96 5.72 2.88
CA ALA A 143 -4.55 5.59 2.49
C ALA A 143 -4.32 5.73 0.98
N CYS A 144 -3.12 6.21 0.62
CA CYS A 144 -2.50 6.10 -0.69
C CYS A 144 -1.21 5.29 -0.54
N ALA A 145 -0.86 4.46 -1.52
CA ALA A 145 0.31 3.60 -1.45
C ALA A 145 0.96 3.34 -2.80
N ARG A 146 2.20 2.84 -2.77
CA ARG A 146 2.97 2.33 -3.90
C ARG A 146 3.00 3.28 -5.11
N PRO A 147 3.47 4.54 -4.95
CA PRO A 147 3.74 5.37 -6.12
C PRO A 147 4.75 4.68 -7.04
N VAL A 148 4.49 4.69 -8.34
CA VAL A 148 5.42 4.24 -9.39
C VAL A 148 5.37 5.22 -10.55
N PHE A 149 6.51 5.77 -10.93
CA PHE A 149 6.60 6.66 -12.09
C PHE A 149 6.39 5.90 -13.40
N LEU A 150 5.71 6.55 -14.34
CA LEU A 150 5.75 6.19 -15.74
C LEU A 150 7.04 6.75 -16.37
N PRO A 151 7.52 6.21 -17.50
CA PRO A 151 8.72 6.72 -18.15
C PRO A 151 8.67 8.20 -18.47
N GLY A 152 9.80 8.88 -18.30
CA GLY A 152 9.94 10.33 -18.37
C GLY A 152 9.64 11.04 -17.05
N GLY A 153 8.95 10.40 -16.10
CA GLY A 153 8.71 10.93 -14.76
C GLY A 153 7.65 12.02 -14.65
N ASP A 154 6.95 12.38 -15.73
CA ASP A 154 5.85 13.37 -15.76
C ASP A 154 4.52 12.88 -15.20
N GLN A 155 4.39 11.57 -15.10
CA GLN A 155 3.22 10.92 -14.56
C GLN A 155 3.66 9.83 -13.59
N LEU A 156 2.86 9.58 -12.57
CA LEU A 156 3.01 8.42 -11.71
C LEU A 156 1.65 7.80 -11.44
N VAL A 157 1.65 6.49 -11.28
CA VAL A 157 0.48 5.74 -10.84
C VAL A 157 0.66 5.34 -9.38
N TYR A 158 -0.45 5.21 -8.67
CA TYR A 158 -0.43 4.83 -7.28
C TYR A 158 -1.73 4.14 -6.89
N LEU A 159 -1.70 3.43 -5.77
CA LEU A 159 -2.86 2.80 -5.17
C LEU A 159 -3.58 3.80 -4.27
N ARG A 160 -4.90 3.87 -4.38
CA ARG A 160 -5.75 4.62 -3.47
C ARG A 160 -6.75 3.69 -2.81
N GLN A 161 -6.89 3.78 -1.51
CA GLN A 161 -7.88 3.00 -0.80
C GLN A 161 -9.29 3.55 -1.13
N THR A 162 -10.18 2.71 -1.64
CA THR A 162 -11.50 3.13 -2.12
C THR A 162 -12.59 3.00 -1.06
N ARG A 163 -12.35 2.24 0.01
CA ARG A 163 -13.30 2.00 1.11
C ARG A 163 -12.58 1.84 2.45
N ALA A 164 -13.28 2.15 3.54
CA ALA A 164 -12.72 2.10 4.88
C ALA A 164 -12.46 0.66 5.38
N ASP A 165 -13.30 -0.29 4.95
CA ASP A 165 -13.21 -1.73 5.24
C ASP A 165 -12.12 -2.45 4.43
N GLY A 166 -11.44 -1.72 3.55
CA GLY A 166 -10.39 -2.23 2.69
C GLY A 166 -10.77 -2.16 1.22
N GLY A 167 -9.77 -2.42 0.39
CA GLY A 167 -9.91 -2.41 -1.06
C GLY A 167 -9.33 -1.16 -1.69
N TRP A 168 -8.64 -1.41 -2.78
CA TRP A 168 -7.78 -0.43 -3.43
C TRP A 168 -8.14 -0.28 -4.89
N GLY A 169 -8.11 0.97 -5.35
CA GLY A 169 -8.19 1.34 -6.74
C GLY A 169 -6.85 1.84 -7.25
N LEU A 170 -6.72 1.90 -8.56
CA LEU A 170 -5.57 2.50 -9.24
C LEU A 170 -5.90 3.95 -9.61
N ALA A 171 -4.95 4.86 -9.39
CA ALA A 171 -5.06 6.25 -9.83
C ALA A 171 -3.78 6.72 -10.55
N LEU A 172 -3.96 7.65 -11.48
CA LEU A 172 -2.92 8.35 -12.19
C LEU A 172 -2.78 9.76 -11.63
N LEU A 173 -1.55 10.18 -11.33
CA LEU A 173 -1.19 11.55 -11.01
C LEU A 173 -0.37 12.14 -12.16
N ASP A 174 -0.85 13.25 -12.71
CA ASP A 174 -0.22 13.97 -13.81
C ASP A 174 0.41 15.28 -13.31
N LEU A 175 1.74 15.33 -13.30
CA LEU A 175 2.51 16.44 -12.74
C LEU A 175 2.57 17.66 -13.67
N ALA A 176 2.25 17.48 -14.96
CA ALA A 176 2.21 18.56 -15.93
C ALA A 176 0.87 19.32 -15.90
N ARG A 177 -0.18 18.69 -15.36
CA ARG A 177 -1.52 19.28 -15.26
C ARG A 177 -1.79 19.77 -13.83
N PRO A 178 -2.05 21.08 -13.61
CA PRO A 178 -2.44 21.57 -12.29
C PRO A 178 -3.75 20.90 -11.84
N GLY A 179 -3.79 20.46 -10.59
CA GLY A 179 -4.95 19.81 -9.99
C GLY A 179 -5.97 20.81 -9.45
N ALA A 180 -7.21 20.34 -9.25
CA ALA A 180 -8.24 21.11 -8.56
C ALA A 180 -7.78 21.47 -7.14
N ALA A 181 -8.10 22.69 -6.68
CA ALA A 181 -7.57 23.26 -5.45
C ALA A 181 -7.99 22.54 -4.14
N ASP A 182 -8.89 21.55 -4.21
CA ASP A 182 -9.50 20.87 -3.06
C ASP A 182 -8.67 19.71 -2.48
N THR A 183 -7.58 19.29 -3.12
CA THR A 183 -6.77 18.13 -2.65
C THR A 183 -5.60 18.50 -1.76
N ARG A 184 -5.54 19.72 -1.21
CA ARG A 184 -4.36 20.23 -0.47
C ARG A 184 -3.99 19.36 0.74
N PRO A 185 -2.82 18.68 0.72
CA PRO A 185 -2.22 18.11 1.91
C PRO A 185 -1.49 19.22 2.67
N GLY A 186 -2.21 19.88 3.58
CA GLY A 186 -1.75 21.10 4.23
C GLY A 186 -1.51 22.25 3.24
N ASP A 187 -1.33 23.48 3.70
CA ASP A 187 -1.13 24.65 2.84
C ASP A 187 0.20 24.66 2.05
N ARG A 188 0.88 23.51 1.90
CA ARG A 188 2.29 23.43 1.46
C ARG A 188 2.52 22.80 0.09
N ALA A 189 1.67 21.90 -0.40
CA ALA A 189 1.88 21.22 -1.68
C ALA A 189 0.97 21.76 -2.80
N PRO A 190 1.47 21.98 -4.03
CA PRO A 190 0.60 22.21 -5.18
C PRO A 190 -0.29 20.99 -5.43
N SER A 191 -1.56 21.21 -5.77
CA SER A 191 -2.42 20.14 -6.29
C SER A 191 -2.00 19.79 -7.71
N ALA A 192 -1.86 18.51 -8.01
CA ALA A 192 -1.70 17.99 -9.37
C ALA A 192 -2.95 17.19 -9.77
N PHE A 193 -3.19 17.04 -11.07
CA PHE A 193 -4.39 16.36 -11.56
C PHE A 193 -4.33 14.86 -11.25
N THR A 194 -5.37 14.35 -10.60
CA THR A 194 -5.54 12.93 -10.27
C THR A 194 -6.74 12.36 -11.01
N GLU A 195 -6.56 11.21 -11.64
CA GLU A 195 -7.60 10.48 -12.37
C GLU A 195 -7.70 9.03 -11.87
N PRO A 196 -8.90 8.54 -11.48
CA PRO A 196 -9.08 7.12 -11.22
C PRO A 196 -8.96 6.31 -12.50
N LEU A 197 -8.14 5.26 -12.47
CA LEU A 197 -7.99 4.31 -13.57
C LEU A 197 -8.84 3.05 -13.34
N ALA A 198 -8.92 2.55 -12.09
CA ALA A 198 -9.57 1.27 -11.80
C ALA A 198 -10.02 1.17 -10.33
N ASP A 199 -11.16 1.77 -9.97
CA ASP A 199 -11.67 1.71 -8.58
C ASP A 199 -12.42 0.40 -8.24
N ARG A 200 -12.83 -0.36 -9.26
CA ARG A 200 -13.68 -1.54 -9.09
C ARG A 200 -12.92 -2.86 -8.98
N LEU A 201 -11.60 -2.82 -9.08
CA LEU A 201 -10.78 -4.02 -9.26
C LEU A 201 -10.41 -4.71 -7.92
N ASP A 202 -10.63 -4.05 -6.78
CA ASP A 202 -10.17 -4.51 -5.46
C ASP A 202 -8.71 -4.98 -5.50
N ILE A 203 -7.82 -4.01 -5.80
CA ILE A 203 -6.40 -4.27 -5.99
C ILE A 203 -5.77 -4.75 -4.68
N VAL A 204 -4.90 -5.74 -4.79
CA VAL A 204 -4.10 -6.30 -3.70
C VAL A 204 -2.79 -5.50 -3.64
N PRO A 205 -2.57 -4.67 -2.60
CA PRO A 205 -1.40 -3.81 -2.53
C PRO A 205 -0.08 -4.56 -2.56
N GLU A 206 -0.03 -5.78 -2.04
CA GLU A 206 1.16 -6.61 -1.95
C GLU A 206 1.64 -7.08 -3.34
N GLY A 207 0.72 -7.29 -4.29
CA GLY A 207 0.98 -7.96 -5.56
C GLY A 207 1.81 -7.18 -6.59
N GLY A 208 2.12 -5.90 -6.35
CA GLY A 208 2.95 -5.10 -7.23
C GLY A 208 2.19 -4.12 -8.12
N LEU A 209 2.87 -3.05 -8.50
CA LEU A 209 2.49 -2.17 -9.61
C LEU A 209 3.64 -2.10 -10.59
N VAL A 210 3.41 -2.51 -11.84
CA VAL A 210 4.45 -2.57 -12.87
C VAL A 210 3.99 -1.82 -14.13
N PRO A 211 4.58 -0.65 -14.45
CA PRO A 211 4.28 0.08 -15.67
C PRO A 211 4.63 -0.70 -16.93
N MET A 212 3.76 -0.67 -17.94
CA MET A 212 3.98 -1.21 -19.28
C MET A 212 3.87 -0.09 -20.32
N PRO A 213 4.92 0.73 -20.50
CA PRO A 213 4.84 1.96 -21.27
C PRO A 213 4.53 1.74 -22.75
N LYS A 214 5.09 0.69 -23.37
CA LYS A 214 4.81 0.37 -24.78
C LYS A 214 3.34 0.00 -25.03
N ARG A 215 2.65 -0.53 -24.01
CA ARG A 215 1.21 -0.84 -24.06
C ARG A 215 0.32 0.26 -23.48
N ARG A 216 0.91 1.33 -22.93
CA ARG A 216 0.20 2.40 -22.21
C ARG A 216 -0.73 1.86 -21.13
N SER A 217 -0.24 0.94 -20.33
CA SER A 217 -0.99 0.29 -19.25
C SER A 217 -0.12 0.05 -18.02
N VAL A 218 -0.74 -0.38 -16.92
CA VAL A 218 -0.08 -0.76 -15.68
C VAL A 218 -0.57 -2.14 -15.28
N LEU A 219 0.36 -3.02 -14.92
CA LEU A 219 0.03 -4.30 -14.32
C LEU A 219 -0.23 -4.12 -12.83
N CYS A 220 -1.29 -4.78 -12.37
CA CYS A 220 -1.65 -4.85 -10.97
C CYS A 220 -2.25 -6.22 -10.67
N VAL A 221 -2.30 -6.58 -9.40
CA VAL A 221 -2.97 -7.81 -8.94
C VAL A 221 -4.30 -7.40 -8.34
N GLY A 222 -5.40 -7.95 -8.85
CA GLY A 222 -6.75 -7.70 -8.35
C GLY A 222 -7.37 -8.97 -7.78
N ARG A 223 -8.36 -8.83 -6.91
CA ARG A 223 -9.21 -9.97 -6.54
C ARG A 223 -10.24 -10.24 -7.63
N VAL A 224 -10.46 -11.52 -7.94
CA VAL A 224 -11.53 -11.94 -8.84
C VAL A 224 -12.87 -11.58 -8.21
N ARG A 225 -13.80 -11.02 -8.99
CA ARG A 225 -15.11 -10.58 -8.49
C ARG A 225 -15.80 -11.71 -7.72
N GLY A 226 -16.16 -11.43 -6.47
CA GLY A 226 -16.89 -12.36 -5.59
C GLY A 226 -16.05 -13.46 -4.95
N GLY A 227 -14.72 -13.41 -5.03
CA GLY A 227 -13.85 -14.44 -4.46
C GLY A 227 -12.56 -13.94 -3.80
N ALA A 228 -11.89 -14.83 -3.08
CA ALA A 228 -10.59 -14.56 -2.47
C ALA A 228 -9.40 -14.76 -3.42
N ARG A 229 -9.64 -15.37 -4.61
CA ARG A 229 -8.60 -15.61 -5.61
C ARG A 229 -8.11 -14.30 -6.21
N GLN A 230 -6.83 -14.28 -6.53
CA GLN A 230 -6.13 -13.15 -7.12
C GLN A 230 -5.84 -13.42 -8.60
N GLN A 231 -5.86 -12.38 -9.42
CA GLN A 231 -5.52 -12.47 -10.83
C GLN A 231 -4.69 -11.25 -11.25
N LEU A 232 -3.84 -11.42 -12.25
CA LEU A 232 -3.11 -10.32 -12.85
C LEU A 232 -4.06 -9.52 -13.76
N HIS A 233 -3.95 -8.20 -13.76
CA HIS A 233 -4.71 -7.32 -14.64
C HIS A 233 -3.82 -6.29 -15.30
N ALA A 234 -4.06 -6.02 -16.58
CA ALA A 234 -3.54 -4.84 -17.26
C ALA A 234 -4.59 -3.73 -17.21
N ALA A 235 -4.33 -2.67 -16.45
CA ALA A 235 -5.15 -1.48 -16.38
C ALA A 235 -4.66 -0.44 -17.41
N PRO A 236 -5.45 -0.12 -18.45
CA PRO A 236 -5.08 0.91 -19.43
C PRO A 236 -4.96 2.29 -18.78
N LEU A 237 -3.92 3.05 -19.15
CA LEU A 237 -3.73 4.43 -18.69
C LEU A 237 -4.80 5.40 -19.24
N SER A 238 -5.64 4.94 -20.17
CA SER A 238 -6.79 5.67 -20.67
C SER A 238 -8.01 5.61 -19.74
N GLY A 239 -7.94 4.86 -18.63
CA GLY A 239 -9.07 4.63 -17.73
C GLY A 239 -10.11 3.64 -18.26
N ALA A 240 -9.80 2.89 -19.33
CA ALA A 240 -10.65 1.81 -19.81
C ALA A 240 -10.66 0.63 -18.81
N GLU A 241 -11.62 -0.28 -18.94
CA GLU A 241 -11.75 -1.41 -18.00
C GLU A 241 -10.47 -2.28 -17.97
N PRO A 242 -9.95 -2.64 -16.78
CA PRO A 242 -8.80 -3.52 -16.67
C PRO A 242 -9.05 -4.89 -17.30
N VAL A 243 -8.07 -5.37 -18.05
CA VAL A 243 -8.14 -6.67 -18.73
C VAL A 243 -7.48 -7.73 -17.86
N PRO A 244 -8.18 -8.82 -17.47
CA PRO A 244 -7.57 -9.93 -16.74
C PRO A 244 -6.54 -10.66 -17.62
N LEU A 245 -5.45 -11.09 -16.99
CA LEU A 245 -4.34 -11.79 -17.63
C LEU A 245 -4.05 -13.09 -16.88
N GLY A 246 -3.72 -14.13 -17.64
CA GLY A 246 -3.38 -15.44 -17.09
C GLY A 246 -4.50 -16.06 -16.24
N HIS A 247 -4.13 -17.05 -15.43
CA HIS A 247 -5.05 -17.74 -14.54
C HIS A 247 -5.25 -16.99 -13.23
N SER A 248 -6.35 -17.27 -12.54
CA SER A 248 -6.52 -16.84 -11.15
C SER A 248 -5.81 -17.82 -10.22
N HIS A 249 -5.31 -17.33 -9.10
CA HIS A 249 -4.49 -18.04 -8.12
C HIS A 249 -4.97 -17.75 -6.70
N ASN A 250 -4.52 -18.51 -5.70
CA ASN A 250 -4.86 -18.18 -4.32
C ASN A 250 -4.07 -16.95 -3.86
N ARG A 251 -2.82 -16.81 -4.32
CA ARG A 251 -1.97 -15.67 -4.03
C ARG A 251 -0.99 -15.41 -5.16
N ILE A 252 -0.85 -14.14 -5.55
CA ILE A 252 0.19 -13.64 -6.45
C ILE A 252 1.14 -12.76 -5.63
N GLY A 253 2.43 -13.14 -5.59
CA GLY A 253 3.40 -12.53 -4.66
C GLY A 253 4.29 -11.45 -5.29
N ALA A 254 4.71 -11.64 -6.53
CA ALA A 254 5.60 -10.73 -7.25
C ALA A 254 5.29 -10.75 -8.74
N VAL A 255 5.52 -9.62 -9.42
CA VAL A 255 5.28 -9.43 -10.84
C VAL A 255 6.45 -8.66 -11.45
N ALA A 256 6.87 -9.06 -12.65
CA ALA A 256 7.87 -8.38 -13.47
C ALA A 256 7.45 -8.40 -14.94
N THR A 257 7.84 -7.40 -15.72
CA THR A 257 7.55 -7.33 -17.17
C THR A 257 8.84 -7.20 -17.97
N THR A 258 8.85 -7.75 -19.18
CA THR A 258 9.94 -7.48 -20.12
C THR A 258 9.96 -5.99 -20.49
N PRO A 259 11.13 -5.39 -20.78
CA PRO A 259 11.22 -3.98 -21.19
C PRO A 259 10.43 -3.66 -22.47
N ASP A 260 10.19 -4.67 -23.31
CA ASP A 260 9.32 -4.53 -24.48
C ASP A 260 7.82 -4.68 -24.19
N GLY A 261 7.44 -5.01 -22.96
CA GLY A 261 6.07 -5.20 -22.52
C GLY A 261 5.36 -6.33 -23.26
N ARG A 262 6.09 -7.30 -23.84
CA ARG A 262 5.50 -8.46 -24.52
C ARG A 262 5.27 -9.62 -23.58
N GLN A 263 6.05 -9.73 -22.51
CA GLN A 263 5.90 -10.80 -21.53
C GLN A 263 5.79 -10.27 -20.11
N VAL A 264 5.10 -11.04 -19.28
CA VAL A 264 4.97 -10.80 -17.84
C VAL A 264 5.31 -12.08 -17.10
N ALA A 265 6.22 -12.01 -16.15
CA ALA A 265 6.48 -13.07 -15.20
C ALA A 265 5.81 -12.74 -13.87
N TYR A 266 5.20 -13.73 -13.22
CA TYR A 266 4.66 -13.55 -11.88
C TYR A 266 4.80 -14.81 -11.02
N VAL A 267 4.93 -14.62 -9.71
CA VAL A 267 4.92 -15.72 -8.73
C VAL A 267 3.49 -15.97 -8.30
N ALA A 268 3.05 -17.22 -8.37
CA ALA A 268 1.78 -17.63 -7.79
C ALA A 268 1.82 -19.07 -7.25
N ASP A 269 1.18 -19.30 -6.10
CA ASP A 269 1.01 -20.64 -5.51
C ASP A 269 2.31 -21.48 -5.47
N GLY A 270 3.46 -20.84 -5.20
CA GLY A 270 4.80 -21.48 -5.14
C GLY A 270 5.50 -21.71 -6.49
N GLY A 271 4.86 -21.38 -7.62
CA GLY A 271 5.43 -21.49 -8.96
C GLY A 271 5.70 -20.13 -9.60
N VAL A 272 6.39 -20.15 -10.75
CA VAL A 272 6.60 -18.96 -11.58
C VAL A 272 5.93 -19.15 -12.93
N PHE A 273 5.06 -18.20 -13.28
CA PHE A 273 4.29 -18.21 -14.51
C PHE A 273 4.75 -17.08 -15.42
N VAL A 274 4.71 -17.33 -16.73
CA VAL A 274 5.02 -16.33 -17.76
C VAL A 274 3.83 -16.24 -18.71
N VAL A 275 3.34 -15.01 -18.92
CA VAL A 275 2.27 -14.67 -19.85
C VAL A 275 2.89 -13.99 -21.07
N ASP A 276 2.63 -14.53 -22.26
CA ASP A 276 2.84 -13.83 -23.52
C ASP A 276 1.62 -12.94 -23.80
N LEU A 277 1.80 -11.63 -23.74
CA LEU A 277 0.72 -10.66 -23.89
C LEU A 277 0.27 -10.44 -25.34
N ASP A 278 1.02 -10.93 -26.33
CA ASP A 278 0.59 -10.90 -27.73
C ASP A 278 -0.26 -12.13 -28.07
N ARG A 279 0.09 -13.29 -27.51
CA ARG A 279 -0.62 -14.56 -27.76
C ARG A 279 -1.71 -14.85 -26.74
N GLY A 280 -1.67 -14.24 -25.57
CA GLY A 280 -2.53 -14.57 -24.43
C GLY A 280 -2.20 -15.92 -23.80
N GLU A 281 -1.08 -16.53 -24.16
CA GLU A 281 -0.64 -17.84 -23.67
C GLU A 281 0.05 -17.68 -22.31
N THR A 282 -0.28 -18.56 -21.37
CA THR A 282 0.37 -18.62 -20.05
C THR A 282 1.02 -19.98 -19.88
N HIS A 283 2.27 -20.01 -19.44
CA HIS A 283 2.97 -21.25 -19.11
C HIS A 283 3.70 -21.13 -17.76
N GLU A 284 3.88 -22.26 -17.09
CA GLU A 284 4.66 -22.36 -15.86
C GLU A 284 6.15 -22.51 -16.24
N ALA A 285 6.94 -21.47 -15.97
CA ALA A 285 8.37 -21.44 -16.28
C ALA A 285 9.21 -22.15 -15.21
N VAL A 286 8.73 -22.17 -13.97
CA VAL A 286 9.35 -22.92 -12.87
C VAL A 286 8.25 -23.65 -12.12
N THR A 287 8.34 -24.98 -12.10
CA THR A 287 7.39 -25.87 -11.44
C THR A 287 7.34 -25.62 -9.95
N ARG A 288 6.14 -25.63 -9.38
CA ARG A 288 5.92 -25.62 -7.92
C ARG A 288 6.77 -26.68 -7.21
N ASP A 289 7.59 -26.24 -6.28
CA ASP A 289 8.22 -27.09 -5.27
C ASP A 289 7.71 -26.63 -3.90
N ALA A 290 7.06 -27.54 -3.16
CA ALA A 290 6.47 -27.23 -1.87
C ALA A 290 7.51 -26.77 -0.82
N ALA A 291 8.79 -27.11 -1.02
CA ALA A 291 9.88 -26.69 -0.14
C ALA A 291 10.45 -25.30 -0.49
N LEU A 292 10.07 -24.73 -1.64
CA LEU A 292 10.65 -23.50 -2.17
C LEU A 292 9.58 -22.46 -2.45
N SER A 293 9.77 -21.26 -1.93
CA SER A 293 8.86 -20.14 -2.11
C SER A 293 9.57 -19.02 -2.86
N PRO A 294 9.27 -18.80 -4.15
CA PRO A 294 9.75 -17.62 -4.85
C PRO A 294 9.23 -16.34 -4.18
N THR A 295 10.12 -15.44 -3.77
CA THR A 295 9.74 -14.22 -3.04
C THR A 295 9.95 -12.94 -3.85
N GLY A 296 10.82 -12.98 -4.86
CA GLY A 296 11.13 -11.82 -5.70
C GLY A 296 11.38 -12.22 -7.14
N LEU A 297 10.92 -11.37 -8.07
CA LEU A 297 11.16 -11.51 -9.50
C LEU A 297 11.73 -10.22 -10.08
N LEU A 298 12.58 -10.39 -11.09
CA LEU A 298 13.13 -9.30 -11.86
C LEU A 298 13.46 -9.80 -13.27
N ILE A 299 12.95 -9.12 -14.30
CA ILE A 299 13.40 -9.38 -15.67
C ILE A 299 14.57 -8.46 -15.98
N SER A 300 15.60 -9.02 -16.60
CA SER A 300 16.81 -8.32 -17.03
C SER A 300 16.50 -7.19 -18.05
N PRO A 301 17.33 -6.13 -18.13
CA PRO A 301 17.10 -5.02 -19.06
C PRO A 301 17.13 -5.39 -20.55
N ASP A 302 17.74 -6.51 -20.92
CA ASP A 302 17.71 -7.05 -22.29
C ASP A 302 16.47 -7.93 -22.55
N GLY A 303 15.70 -8.26 -21.50
CA GLY A 303 14.54 -9.14 -21.55
C GLY A 303 14.87 -10.63 -21.74
N ALA A 304 16.14 -11.05 -21.65
CA ALA A 304 16.53 -12.42 -21.93
C ALA A 304 16.41 -13.34 -20.70
N LEU A 305 16.72 -12.80 -19.52
CA LEU A 305 16.77 -13.54 -18.26
C LEU A 305 15.71 -13.07 -17.26
N LEU A 306 15.08 -14.03 -16.60
CA LEU A 306 14.28 -13.84 -15.39
C LEU A 306 15.11 -14.22 -14.17
N TRP A 307 15.35 -13.26 -13.30
CA TRP A 307 15.95 -13.45 -11.99
C TRP A 307 14.86 -13.71 -10.96
N MET A 308 15.13 -14.68 -10.09
CA MET A 308 14.20 -15.10 -9.06
C MET A 308 14.96 -15.30 -7.75
N ALA A 309 14.41 -14.75 -6.67
CA ALA A 309 14.80 -15.12 -5.32
C ALA A 309 13.89 -16.23 -4.83
N VAL A 310 14.48 -17.32 -4.34
CA VAL A 310 13.78 -18.51 -3.89
C VAL A 310 14.14 -18.78 -2.44
N GLN A 311 13.17 -18.62 -1.55
CA GLN A 311 13.29 -18.95 -0.14
C GLN A 311 13.05 -20.44 0.06
N GLY A 312 14.07 -21.17 0.52
CA GLY A 312 13.93 -22.50 1.07
C GLY A 312 13.81 -22.48 2.60
N PRO A 313 13.69 -23.65 3.24
CA PRO A 313 13.57 -23.76 4.69
C PRO A 313 14.78 -23.25 5.45
N ASP A 314 15.99 -23.46 4.92
CA ASP A 314 17.25 -23.13 5.62
C ASP A 314 18.12 -22.10 4.86
N ARG A 315 17.72 -21.71 3.66
CA ARG A 315 18.51 -20.81 2.81
C ARG A 315 17.72 -20.18 1.68
N THR A 316 18.23 -19.08 1.17
CA THR A 316 17.71 -18.38 0.01
C THR A 316 18.67 -18.43 -1.16
N LEU A 317 18.13 -18.79 -2.32
CA LEU A 317 18.88 -18.88 -3.56
C LEU A 317 18.47 -17.76 -4.51
N ILE A 318 19.42 -17.26 -5.28
CA ILE A 318 19.15 -16.44 -6.46
C ILE A 318 19.33 -17.33 -7.69
N ASN A 319 18.24 -17.52 -8.42
CA ASN A 319 18.20 -18.29 -9.66
C ASN A 319 18.03 -17.35 -10.85
N ALA A 320 18.59 -17.74 -12.00
CA ALA A 320 18.34 -17.13 -13.29
C ALA A 320 17.69 -18.16 -14.22
N VAL A 321 16.67 -17.75 -14.97
CA VAL A 321 15.94 -18.56 -15.93
C VAL A 321 15.98 -17.85 -17.28
N SER A 322 16.34 -18.56 -18.35
CA SER A 322 16.17 -18.01 -19.71
C SER A 322 14.69 -18.03 -20.08
N LEU A 323 14.16 -16.88 -20.51
CA LEU A 323 12.76 -16.80 -20.97
C LEU A 323 12.54 -17.51 -22.31
N ALA A 324 13.60 -17.76 -23.07
CA ALA A 324 13.53 -18.53 -24.32
C ALA A 324 13.58 -20.05 -24.08
N ALA A 325 14.24 -20.48 -22.99
CA ALA A 325 14.41 -21.88 -22.63
C ALA A 325 14.43 -22.02 -21.10
N PRO A 326 13.27 -22.22 -20.46
CA PRO A 326 13.14 -22.12 -19.01
C PRO A 326 13.80 -23.30 -18.30
N GLN A 327 15.10 -23.18 -18.05
CA GLN A 327 15.84 -24.00 -17.12
C GLN A 327 16.48 -23.10 -16.05
N PRO A 328 16.06 -23.19 -14.78
CA PRO A 328 16.64 -22.39 -13.71
C PRO A 328 18.09 -22.83 -13.44
N VAL A 329 18.97 -21.85 -13.31
CA VAL A 329 20.36 -22.01 -12.87
C VAL A 329 20.55 -21.21 -11.59
N THR A 330 21.05 -21.83 -10.53
CA THR A 330 21.43 -21.11 -9.31
C THR A 330 22.68 -20.29 -9.54
N VAL A 331 22.58 -18.99 -9.27
CA VAL A 331 23.65 -18.01 -9.47
C VAL A 331 24.27 -17.59 -8.14
N ALA A 332 23.50 -17.61 -7.04
CA ALA A 332 24.02 -17.32 -5.71
C ALA A 332 23.24 -18.07 -4.62
N ASP A 333 23.93 -18.42 -3.54
CA ASP A 333 23.35 -18.87 -2.27
C ASP A 333 23.58 -17.76 -1.23
N LEU A 334 22.49 -17.23 -0.68
CA LEU A 334 22.51 -16.13 0.29
C LEU A 334 22.46 -16.63 1.74
N GLY A 335 22.39 -17.94 1.96
CA GLY A 335 22.18 -18.53 3.28
C GLY A 335 20.81 -18.19 3.86
N ASP A 336 20.69 -18.21 5.18
CA ASP A 336 19.44 -17.94 5.90
C ASP A 336 19.10 -16.44 5.93
N VAL A 337 18.76 -15.90 4.77
CA VAL A 337 18.40 -14.50 4.60
C VAL A 337 17.19 -14.40 3.69
N THR A 338 16.15 -13.68 4.11
CA THR A 338 14.97 -13.50 3.26
C THR A 338 15.23 -12.42 2.22
N VAL A 339 14.83 -12.62 0.96
CA VAL A 339 14.88 -11.58 -0.07
C VAL A 339 13.48 -11.01 -0.27
N VAL A 340 13.34 -9.68 -0.12
CA VAL A 340 12.07 -8.97 -0.23
C VAL A 340 11.87 -8.31 -1.59
N ALA A 341 12.95 -7.96 -2.30
CA ALA A 341 12.85 -7.35 -3.62
C ALA A 341 14.11 -7.57 -4.45
N LEU A 342 13.96 -7.57 -5.78
CA LEU A 342 15.05 -7.58 -6.74
C LEU A 342 14.93 -6.34 -7.66
N HIS A 343 16.06 -5.72 -8.01
CA HIS A 343 16.16 -4.54 -8.85
C HIS A 343 17.29 -4.71 -9.87
N ALA A 344 17.04 -4.38 -11.14
CA ALA A 344 18.09 -4.36 -12.16
C ALA A 344 18.88 -3.05 -12.11
N VAL A 345 20.16 -3.12 -12.45
CA VAL A 345 20.96 -1.94 -12.79
C VAL A 345 20.95 -1.78 -14.32
N PRO A 346 20.40 -0.70 -14.89
CA PRO A 346 20.47 -0.43 -16.32
C PRO A 346 21.92 -0.37 -16.79
N ASP A 347 22.14 -0.82 -18.02
CA ASP A 347 23.44 -0.86 -18.69
C ASP A 347 24.53 -1.65 -17.96
N ALA A 348 24.15 -2.46 -16.98
CA ALA A 348 25.07 -3.33 -16.27
C ALA A 348 24.44 -4.70 -16.00
N PRO A 349 25.24 -5.78 -15.98
CA PRO A 349 24.75 -7.12 -15.67
C PRO A 349 24.52 -7.32 -14.15
N GLU A 350 24.27 -6.24 -13.43
CA GLU A 350 24.16 -6.20 -11.97
C GLU A 350 22.69 -6.22 -11.55
N ILE A 351 22.40 -7.02 -10.52
CA ILE A 351 21.10 -7.04 -9.85
C ILE A 351 21.31 -6.60 -8.41
N ILE A 352 20.28 -6.05 -7.79
CA ILE A 352 20.26 -5.56 -6.42
C ILE A 352 19.13 -6.27 -5.70
N ALA A 353 19.38 -6.85 -4.53
CA ALA A 353 18.42 -7.69 -3.82
C ALA A 353 18.23 -7.14 -2.41
N ARG A 354 17.05 -6.61 -2.11
CA ARG A 354 16.70 -6.16 -0.76
C ARG A 354 16.46 -7.37 0.12
N LEU A 355 17.11 -7.44 1.28
CA LEU A 355 16.98 -8.55 2.21
C LEU A 355 16.12 -8.16 3.42
N ASP A 356 15.47 -9.14 4.02
CA ASP A 356 14.90 -9.08 5.36
C ASP A 356 15.81 -9.94 6.23
N ALA A 357 16.33 -9.39 7.30
CA ALA A 357 17.03 -10.20 8.28
C ALA A 357 16.05 -10.43 9.43
N GLN A 358 15.53 -11.65 9.51
CA GLN A 358 15.23 -12.22 10.81
C GLN A 358 16.55 -12.69 11.39
N ALA A 359 16.74 -12.47 12.69
CA ALA A 359 17.99 -12.66 13.41
C ALA A 359 18.75 -13.92 12.97
N ALA A 360 19.76 -13.73 12.11
CA ALA A 360 20.85 -14.68 12.02
C ALA A 360 21.61 -14.53 13.32
N ASP A 361 21.48 -15.54 14.20
CA ASP A 361 22.22 -15.63 15.45
C ASP A 361 23.70 -15.31 15.16
N GLU A 362 24.27 -14.34 15.86
CA GLU A 362 25.57 -13.72 15.55
C GLU A 362 26.77 -14.68 15.76
N GLN A 363 26.50 -15.98 15.88
CA GLN A 363 27.41 -17.00 16.37
C GLN A 363 27.78 -18.05 15.32
N ALA A 364 28.14 -17.62 14.11
CA ALA A 364 28.97 -18.43 13.21
C ALA A 364 29.62 -17.57 12.10
N ALA A 365 30.60 -16.75 12.46
CA ALA A 365 31.70 -16.54 11.53
C ALA A 365 32.54 -17.83 11.51
N PRO A 366 32.65 -18.57 10.40
CA PRO A 366 33.63 -19.65 10.32
C PRO A 366 35.02 -19.01 10.35
N THR A 367 35.71 -19.15 11.48
CA THR A 367 37.10 -18.69 11.64
C THR A 367 38.06 -19.49 10.75
N ASP A 368 37.62 -20.60 10.16
CA ASP A 368 38.40 -21.42 9.23
C ASP A 368 37.52 -21.89 8.06
N ALA A 369 37.49 -21.12 6.97
CA ALA A 369 37.04 -21.65 5.68
C ALA A 369 38.22 -22.39 5.02
N PRO A 370 38.11 -23.69 4.68
CA PRO A 370 39.16 -24.36 3.93
C PRO A 370 39.29 -23.72 2.54
N GLU A 371 40.53 -23.44 2.11
CA GLU A 371 40.86 -23.13 0.72
C GLU A 371 40.28 -24.23 -0.18
N GLY A 372 39.14 -23.98 -0.84
CA GLY A 372 38.55 -25.00 -1.71
C GLY A 372 37.09 -24.85 -2.15
N ALA A 373 36.30 -23.89 -1.66
CA ALA A 373 34.96 -23.66 -2.20
C ALA A 373 35.01 -22.80 -3.48
N THR A 374 35.33 -23.43 -4.61
CA THR A 374 35.20 -22.85 -5.96
C THR A 374 34.23 -23.69 -6.78
N ALA A 375 33.12 -23.07 -7.20
CA ALA A 375 32.40 -23.41 -8.43
C ALA A 375 31.44 -22.25 -8.77
N VAL A 376 31.96 -21.23 -9.45
CA VAL A 376 31.14 -20.29 -10.23
C VAL A 376 31.04 -20.88 -11.62
N THR A 377 29.85 -21.34 -12.01
CA THR A 377 29.59 -21.70 -13.41
C THR A 377 29.37 -20.40 -14.18
N ALA A 378 30.18 -20.16 -15.22
CA ALA A 378 29.94 -19.06 -16.14
C ALA A 378 28.56 -19.23 -16.80
N LEU A 379 27.78 -18.14 -16.88
CA LEU A 379 26.57 -18.08 -17.69
C LEU A 379 26.95 -18.21 -19.18
N PRO A 380 26.11 -18.85 -20.02
CA PRO A 380 26.38 -18.94 -21.45
C PRO A 380 26.28 -17.56 -22.08
N ASP A 381 27.41 -17.05 -22.58
CA ASP A 381 27.43 -15.93 -23.51
C ASP A 381 26.79 -16.41 -24.82
N GLY A 382 25.73 -15.73 -25.26
CA GLY A 382 25.18 -15.91 -26.59
C GLY A 382 26.21 -15.42 -27.62
N GLU A 383 26.45 -16.26 -28.63
CA GLU A 383 27.33 -16.09 -29.80
C GLU A 383 28.78 -16.60 -29.69
N GLY A 384 28.95 -17.87 -30.09
CA GLY A 384 30.00 -18.32 -31.02
C GLY A 384 31.41 -18.59 -30.48
N GLY A 385 31.80 -19.86 -30.39
CA GLY A 385 33.21 -20.25 -30.31
C GLY A 385 33.47 -21.71 -29.91
N ASP A 386 33.81 -22.53 -30.89
CA ASP A 386 34.15 -23.96 -30.80
C ASP A 386 35.29 -24.31 -29.84
N THR A 387 35.07 -25.41 -29.10
CA THR A 387 35.96 -26.45 -28.55
C THR A 387 37.49 -26.30 -28.50
N ALA A 388 38.06 -26.69 -27.36
CA ALA A 388 39.35 -27.39 -27.24
C ALA A 388 39.16 -28.61 -26.30
N VAL A 389 38.81 -29.78 -26.84
CA VAL A 389 39.66 -30.94 -27.21
C VAL A 389 40.37 -31.61 -26.03
N VAL A 390 39.90 -32.84 -25.75
CA VAL A 390 40.52 -33.89 -24.95
C VAL A 390 41.76 -34.43 -25.69
N ARG A 391 42.88 -34.55 -24.98
CA ARG A 391 44.14 -35.18 -25.42
C ARG A 391 43.98 -36.71 -25.42
N ILE A 392 44.33 -37.36 -26.53
CA ILE A 392 44.64 -38.81 -26.58
C ILE A 392 45.99 -38.96 -27.29
N ASP A 393 46.91 -39.69 -26.67
CA ASP A 393 48.32 -39.85 -27.08
C ASP A 393 48.51 -40.80 -28.28
N GLY A 394 49.36 -40.37 -29.23
CA GLY A 394 50.30 -41.08 -30.14
C GLY A 394 49.91 -42.41 -30.84
N PRO A 395 50.77 -42.97 -31.74
CA PRO A 395 52.10 -42.55 -32.18
C PRO A 395 52.25 -42.47 -33.73
N GLY A 396 53.39 -41.95 -34.24
CA GLY A 396 53.82 -42.23 -35.62
C GLY A 396 54.67 -41.13 -36.26
N GLU A 397 55.90 -41.47 -36.57
CA GLU A 397 57.03 -40.63 -37.02
C GLU A 397 57.01 -40.23 -38.51
N THR A 398 57.97 -39.35 -38.84
CA THR A 398 58.73 -39.11 -40.10
C THR A 398 58.36 -37.85 -40.88
N GLU A 399 59.21 -36.81 -40.80
CA GLU A 399 60.41 -36.49 -41.61
C GLU A 399 60.11 -35.43 -42.70
N ASP A 400 60.60 -34.23 -42.41
CA ASP A 400 61.53 -33.40 -43.19
C ASP A 400 61.30 -32.98 -44.66
N ALA A 401 61.78 -31.74 -44.87
CA ALA A 401 62.38 -31.17 -46.07
C ALA A 401 61.50 -30.54 -47.16
N THR A 402 61.38 -29.22 -47.03
CA THR A 402 61.38 -28.24 -48.13
C THR A 402 62.67 -28.30 -48.95
N VAL A 403 62.59 -28.40 -50.30
CA VAL A 403 63.56 -27.82 -51.25
C VAL A 403 62.85 -27.43 -52.57
N ASP A 404 63.27 -26.27 -53.07
CA ASP A 404 62.96 -25.50 -54.27
C ASP A 404 62.69 -26.20 -55.61
N GLY A 405 61.98 -25.48 -56.49
CA GLY A 405 62.28 -25.47 -57.93
C GLY A 405 61.09 -25.43 -58.89
N PRO A 406 60.91 -24.35 -59.68
CA PRO A 406 59.74 -24.15 -60.55
C PRO A 406 59.96 -24.71 -61.97
N LEU A 407 58.87 -24.95 -62.72
CA LEU A 407 58.66 -24.51 -64.12
C LEU A 407 57.51 -25.27 -64.83
N MET A 408 56.69 -24.48 -65.55
CA MET A 408 55.92 -24.82 -66.78
C MET A 408 54.77 -25.82 -66.64
N ALA A 409 53.59 -25.68 -67.24
CA ALA A 409 52.96 -24.64 -68.06
C ALA A 409 51.47 -25.04 -68.24
N THR A 410 50.68 -24.08 -68.74
CA THR A 410 49.43 -24.26 -69.51
C THR A 410 48.22 -24.90 -68.82
N SER A 411 47.17 -24.10 -68.60
CA SER A 411 45.80 -24.33 -69.08
C SER A 411 44.86 -23.23 -68.57
N VAL A 412 44.39 -22.31 -69.42
CA VAL A 412 43.05 -21.68 -69.25
C VAL A 412 42.51 -21.29 -70.62
N HIS A 413 41.43 -21.97 -71.04
CA HIS A 413 40.48 -21.46 -72.01
C HIS A 413 39.33 -20.77 -71.25
N THR A 414 39.22 -19.46 -71.48
CA THR A 414 38.00 -18.64 -71.66
C THR A 414 36.74 -18.86 -70.80
N ALA A 415 36.42 -17.78 -70.06
CA ALA A 415 35.16 -17.26 -69.48
C ALA A 415 33.96 -17.20 -70.48
N PRO A 416 32.73 -16.71 -70.20
CA PRO A 416 32.31 -15.56 -69.32
C PRO A 416 30.99 -15.84 -68.53
N GLU A 417 30.24 -14.96 -67.85
CA GLU A 417 29.94 -13.52 -67.91
C GLU A 417 29.09 -13.15 -66.66
N ALA A 418 29.56 -12.27 -65.78
CA ALA A 418 29.11 -10.89 -65.48
C ALA A 418 27.60 -10.63 -65.21
N ALA A 419 27.34 -10.07 -64.02
CA ALA A 419 26.08 -9.49 -63.56
C ALA A 419 25.97 -7.97 -63.86
N PRO A 420 24.76 -7.38 -63.87
CA PRO A 420 24.59 -5.92 -63.90
C PRO A 420 24.11 -5.30 -62.56
N PRO A 421 24.19 -3.95 -62.41
CA PRO A 421 24.42 -3.28 -61.13
C PRO A 421 23.21 -2.52 -60.54
N VAL A 422 23.41 -2.12 -59.26
CA VAL A 422 22.56 -1.27 -58.40
C VAL A 422 22.56 0.20 -58.84
N PRO A 423 21.47 0.97 -58.65
CA PRO A 423 21.51 2.42 -58.67
C PRO A 423 21.42 3.07 -57.27
N THR A 424 22.21 4.13 -57.10
CA THR A 424 22.26 5.06 -55.96
C THR A 424 21.50 6.34 -56.30
N VAL A 425 20.57 6.83 -55.47
CA VAL A 425 20.04 8.22 -55.52
C VAL A 425 19.65 8.68 -54.09
N VAL A 426 20.41 9.58 -53.47
CA VAL A 426 20.20 11.03 -53.19
C VAL A 426 19.07 11.41 -52.22
N SER A 427 19.48 12.21 -51.22
CA SER A 427 18.73 12.84 -50.12
C SER A 427 17.65 13.84 -50.54
N ALA A 428 16.56 13.92 -49.76
CA ALA A 428 15.68 15.08 -49.70
C ALA A 428 15.01 15.24 -48.30
N THR A 429 14.90 16.49 -47.87
CA THR A 429 14.38 17.03 -46.60
C THR A 429 12.84 17.02 -46.49
N PRO A 430 12.26 17.23 -45.29
CA PRO A 430 10.90 16.77 -44.98
C PRO A 430 9.79 17.78 -45.31
N ARG A 431 8.67 17.27 -45.83
CA ARG A 431 7.38 17.99 -45.93
C ARG A 431 6.35 17.41 -44.94
N LYS A 432 5.62 18.32 -44.29
CA LYS A 432 4.52 18.10 -43.33
C LYS A 432 3.45 17.11 -43.82
N PRO A 433 2.86 16.28 -42.94
CA PRO A 433 1.71 15.47 -43.31
C PRO A 433 0.40 16.25 -43.16
N ARG A 434 -0.43 16.11 -44.19
CA ARG A 434 -1.81 16.61 -44.30
C ARG A 434 -2.75 15.46 -43.89
N GLN A 435 -3.72 15.77 -43.04
CA GLN A 435 -4.75 14.86 -42.54
C GLN A 435 -5.55 14.22 -43.70
N ALA A 436 -5.75 12.91 -43.64
CA ALA A 436 -6.79 12.20 -44.37
C ALA A 436 -7.58 11.34 -43.38
N ARG A 437 -8.88 11.64 -43.28
CA ARG A 437 -9.88 10.84 -42.56
C ARG A 437 -10.27 9.67 -43.46
N SER A 438 -10.22 8.46 -42.94
CA SER A 438 -10.89 7.29 -43.54
C SER A 438 -11.82 6.69 -42.48
N SER A 439 -13.12 6.87 -42.71
CA SER A 439 -14.22 6.21 -42.00
C SER A 439 -14.47 4.84 -42.62
N VAL A 440 -14.32 3.77 -41.84
CA VAL A 440 -14.75 2.42 -42.20
C VAL A 440 -15.95 2.06 -41.32
N VAL A 441 -17.08 1.81 -41.97
CA VAL A 441 -18.34 1.33 -41.39
C VAL A 441 -18.27 -0.20 -41.39
N LEU A 442 -18.40 -0.82 -40.22
CA LEU A 442 -18.56 -2.28 -40.07
C LEU A 442 -20.00 -2.60 -39.67
N ALA A 443 -20.59 -3.56 -40.39
CA ALA A 443 -21.92 -4.12 -40.15
C ALA A 443 -21.93 -5.07 -38.94
N PRO A 444 -23.07 -5.27 -38.27
CA PRO A 444 -23.18 -6.15 -37.10
C PRO A 444 -23.32 -7.63 -37.48
N PRO A 445 -22.86 -8.57 -36.63
CA PRO A 445 -23.07 -9.99 -36.84
C PRO A 445 -24.43 -10.47 -36.33
N SER A 446 -24.93 -11.46 -37.05
CA SER A 446 -26.19 -12.18 -36.93
C SER A 446 -26.29 -13.10 -35.71
N GLU A 447 -27.52 -13.16 -35.19
CA GLU A 447 -28.04 -14.02 -34.12
C GLU A 447 -27.90 -15.51 -34.45
N LEU A 448 -27.62 -16.32 -33.42
CA LEU A 448 -27.72 -17.78 -33.44
C LEU A 448 -28.59 -18.24 -32.27
N ASP A 449 -29.58 -19.04 -32.64
CA ASP A 449 -30.64 -19.71 -31.87
C ASP A 449 -30.07 -20.87 -31.02
N PRO A 450 -30.56 -21.15 -29.80
CA PRO A 450 -30.10 -22.28 -28.98
C PRO A 450 -30.98 -23.53 -29.17
N GLY A 451 -30.32 -24.67 -29.38
CA GLY A 451 -30.94 -25.99 -29.36
C GLY A 451 -30.81 -26.66 -27.98
N GLU A 452 -31.95 -27.13 -27.48
CA GLU A 452 -32.14 -28.01 -26.34
C GLU A 452 -31.53 -29.41 -26.59
N ASP A 453 -31.02 -30.08 -25.55
CA ASP A 453 -31.57 -31.37 -25.07
C ASP A 453 -30.67 -32.15 -24.08
N GLU A 454 -31.36 -32.58 -23.01
CA GLU A 454 -31.37 -33.88 -22.33
C GLU A 454 -30.15 -34.50 -21.58
N HIS A 455 -30.37 -34.61 -20.25
CA HIS A 455 -30.30 -35.80 -19.38
C HIS A 455 -29.12 -36.79 -19.45
N THR A 456 -28.43 -36.96 -18.31
CA THR A 456 -28.27 -38.29 -17.70
C THR A 456 -27.99 -38.23 -16.19
N MET A 457 -28.76 -39.03 -15.43
CA MET A 457 -28.59 -39.36 -14.00
C MET A 457 -27.62 -40.54 -13.79
N LEU A 458 -27.19 -40.72 -12.53
CA LEU A 458 -26.76 -41.93 -11.77
C LEU A 458 -25.37 -41.71 -11.10
N ASP A 459 -25.09 -42.07 -9.84
CA ASP A 459 -25.87 -42.49 -8.67
C ASP A 459 -24.88 -42.65 -7.48
N ALA A 460 -25.44 -42.69 -6.25
CA ALA A 460 -24.91 -43.28 -4.99
C ALA A 460 -23.63 -42.70 -4.30
N ALA A 461 -23.43 -42.65 -2.97
CA ALA A 461 -24.17 -42.66 -1.68
C ALA A 461 -23.06 -42.56 -0.55
N PRO A 462 -23.29 -42.68 0.78
CA PRO A 462 -24.49 -42.41 1.62
C PRO A 462 -24.22 -41.69 2.98
N THR A 463 -25.34 -41.27 3.61
CA THR A 463 -25.70 -41.29 5.06
C THR A 463 -24.89 -40.53 6.13
N VAL A 464 -25.56 -39.57 6.78
CA VAL A 464 -25.81 -39.57 8.25
C VAL A 464 -27.20 -38.95 8.53
N SER A 465 -28.12 -39.77 9.05
CA SER A 465 -29.37 -39.41 9.75
C SER A 465 -29.03 -38.74 11.10
N SER A 466 -29.81 -37.89 11.78
CA SER A 466 -31.24 -37.61 11.86
C SER A 466 -31.46 -36.57 12.98
N ILE A 467 -32.64 -35.93 12.98
CA ILE A 467 -33.48 -35.43 14.12
C ILE A 467 -34.07 -34.05 13.75
N THR A 468 -35.23 -34.06 13.05
CA THR A 468 -36.61 -33.74 13.54
C THR A 468 -36.76 -32.32 14.08
N GLU A 469 -37.37 -31.40 13.33
CA GLU A 469 -38.82 -31.13 13.19
C GLU A 469 -39.25 -29.92 14.03
N LEU A 470 -40.22 -29.16 13.49
CA LEU A 470 -40.88 -27.91 13.92
C LEU A 470 -40.47 -26.75 12.99
N GLY A 471 -41.34 -26.17 12.16
CA GLY A 471 -42.73 -26.42 11.82
C GLY A 471 -43.13 -25.27 10.90
N ASP A 472 -43.65 -25.60 9.72
CA ASP A 472 -44.20 -24.65 8.75
C ASP A 472 -45.35 -23.82 9.36
N SER A 473 -45.39 -22.53 9.04
CA SER A 473 -46.60 -21.87 8.51
C SER A 473 -46.35 -20.41 8.11
N ALA A 474 -46.72 -20.13 6.86
CA ALA A 474 -47.25 -18.87 6.32
C ALA A 474 -46.26 -17.73 5.98
N LEU A 475 -45.61 -17.85 4.82
CA LEU A 475 -45.26 -16.71 3.97
C LEU A 475 -46.40 -16.53 2.95
N MET A 476 -47.11 -15.41 3.03
CA MET A 476 -47.96 -14.93 1.94
C MET A 476 -47.11 -14.11 0.98
N GLU A 477 -47.15 -14.53 -0.28
CA GLU A 477 -46.73 -13.78 -1.45
C GLU A 477 -47.64 -12.56 -1.63
N ALA A 478 -47.04 -11.40 -1.88
CA ALA A 478 -47.69 -10.25 -2.47
C ALA A 478 -46.66 -9.60 -3.41
N GLU A 479 -46.60 -10.14 -4.61
CA GLU A 479 -46.19 -9.40 -5.81
C GLU A 479 -47.42 -8.60 -6.25
N ASP A 480 -47.28 -7.28 -6.42
CA ASP A 480 -48.24 -6.45 -7.14
C ASP A 480 -47.48 -5.29 -7.80
N ASP A 481 -47.46 -5.35 -9.14
CA ASP A 481 -47.68 -4.27 -10.10
C ASP A 481 -47.03 -2.91 -9.87
N VAL A 482 -45.92 -2.69 -10.58
CA VAL A 482 -45.40 -1.35 -10.90
C VAL A 482 -45.97 -0.92 -12.25
N GLU A 483 -47.10 -0.21 -12.22
CA GLU A 483 -47.59 0.56 -13.36
C GLU A 483 -46.71 1.80 -13.59
N GLU A 484 -46.22 1.93 -14.83
CA GLU A 484 -45.67 3.16 -15.40
C GLU A 484 -46.75 4.27 -15.37
N LEU A 485 -46.49 5.33 -14.60
CA LEU A 485 -47.26 6.57 -14.68
C LEU A 485 -46.48 7.63 -15.45
N GLU A 486 -47.06 8.01 -16.59
CA GLU A 486 -46.65 9.08 -17.47
C GLU A 486 -46.63 10.44 -16.74
N ALA A 487 -45.59 11.22 -17.03
CA ALA A 487 -45.40 12.56 -16.48
C ALA A 487 -46.31 13.58 -17.19
N ASP A 488 -47.49 13.81 -16.64
CA ASP A 488 -48.33 14.95 -17.02
C ASP A 488 -47.93 16.20 -16.22
N SER A 489 -47.55 17.23 -16.96
CA SER A 489 -47.19 18.55 -16.45
C SER A 489 -48.41 19.28 -15.88
N VAL A 490 -48.47 19.45 -14.56
CA VAL A 490 -49.52 20.23 -13.89
C VAL A 490 -48.97 21.55 -13.34
N ASP A 491 -49.76 22.58 -13.63
CA ASP A 491 -49.63 24.00 -13.47
C ASP A 491 -49.31 24.46 -12.02
N ALA A 492 -48.28 25.30 -11.88
CA ALA A 492 -47.81 25.83 -10.62
C ALA A 492 -48.64 27.05 -10.19
N SER A 493 -49.88 26.85 -9.71
CA SER A 493 -50.65 27.93 -9.08
C SER A 493 -51.77 27.47 -8.13
N GLN A 494 -51.54 26.44 -7.31
CA GLN A 494 -52.44 26.15 -6.18
C GLN A 494 -51.67 25.98 -4.88
N GLY A 495 -52.00 26.87 -3.93
CA GLY A 495 -51.44 26.88 -2.58
C GLY A 495 -51.82 25.63 -1.80
N SER A 496 -50.83 24.78 -1.58
CA SER A 496 -50.92 23.65 -0.64
C SER A 496 -50.73 24.17 0.78
N SER A 497 -51.81 24.19 1.55
CA SER A 497 -51.74 24.25 3.01
C SER A 497 -51.28 22.87 3.51
N VAL A 498 -49.99 22.74 3.80
CA VAL A 498 -49.45 21.61 4.57
C VAL A 498 -50.18 21.58 5.91
N PRO A 499 -50.66 20.41 6.40
CA PRO A 499 -51.29 20.32 7.71
C PRO A 499 -50.25 20.67 8.78
N ASP A 500 -50.46 21.80 9.43
CA ASP A 500 -49.70 22.26 10.59
C ASP A 500 -50.05 21.32 11.76
N GLY A 501 -49.31 20.22 11.92
CA GLY A 501 -49.59 19.22 12.97
C GLY A 501 -49.10 17.79 12.76
N ALA A 502 -48.30 17.48 11.74
CA ALA A 502 -47.54 16.23 11.77
C ALA A 502 -46.45 16.36 12.83
N ASP A 503 -46.62 15.68 13.98
CA ASP A 503 -45.62 15.58 15.04
C ASP A 503 -44.28 15.17 14.41
N LEU A 504 -43.36 16.13 14.31
CA LEU A 504 -42.00 15.84 13.89
C LEU A 504 -41.42 14.82 14.89
N PRO A 505 -40.80 13.72 14.42
CA PRO A 505 -40.26 12.71 15.30
C PRO A 505 -39.30 13.35 16.31
N ASP A 506 -39.48 13.03 17.61
CA ASP A 506 -38.63 13.54 18.68
C ASP A 506 -37.23 12.92 18.52
N PRO A 507 -36.19 13.72 18.19
CA PRO A 507 -34.84 13.20 17.99
C PRO A 507 -34.29 12.44 19.19
N ARG A 508 -34.87 12.66 20.38
CA ARG A 508 -34.52 11.93 21.60
C ARG A 508 -35.05 10.50 21.58
N ALA A 509 -36.32 10.33 21.20
CA ALA A 509 -36.93 9.01 21.07
C ALA A 509 -36.22 8.20 19.98
N ASP A 510 -35.92 8.84 18.86
CA ASP A 510 -35.18 8.24 17.74
C ASP A 510 -33.77 7.81 18.16
N PHE A 511 -33.06 8.66 18.92
CA PHE A 511 -31.72 8.33 19.38
C PHE A 511 -31.72 7.17 20.39
N SER A 512 -32.70 7.12 21.30
CA SER A 512 -32.87 6.00 22.21
C SER A 512 -33.18 4.69 21.46
N MET A 513 -34.03 4.73 20.44
CA MET A 513 -34.30 3.58 19.56
C MET A 513 -33.04 3.15 18.81
N PHE A 514 -32.26 4.10 18.30
CA PHE A 514 -30.98 3.83 17.66
C PHE A 514 -30.01 3.11 18.61
N MET A 515 -29.84 3.59 19.84
CA MET A 515 -28.94 2.95 20.81
C MET A 515 -29.40 1.54 21.20
N ALA A 516 -30.72 1.32 21.30
CA ALA A 516 -31.27 -0.02 21.51
C ALA A 516 -30.95 -0.94 20.32
N ALA A 517 -31.08 -0.45 19.08
CA ALA A 517 -30.74 -1.20 17.88
C ALA A 517 -29.24 -1.49 17.78
N VAL A 518 -28.37 -0.55 18.16
CA VAL A 518 -26.91 -0.75 18.25
C VAL A 518 -26.58 -1.92 19.17
N GLY A 519 -27.24 -2.03 20.33
CA GLY A 519 -27.04 -3.13 21.27
C GLY A 519 -27.42 -4.51 20.73
N GLN A 520 -28.25 -4.56 19.67
CA GLN A 520 -28.69 -5.80 19.00
C GLN A 520 -28.00 -6.02 17.65
N ALA A 521 -27.16 -5.09 17.20
CA ALA A 521 -26.50 -5.19 15.91
C ALA A 521 -25.42 -6.29 15.92
N ALA A 522 -25.25 -6.97 14.78
CA ALA A 522 -24.14 -7.91 14.59
C ALA A 522 -22.76 -7.23 14.69
N ASP A 523 -22.69 -5.96 14.29
CA ASP A 523 -21.51 -5.09 14.45
C ASP A 523 -21.90 -3.73 15.05
N PRO A 524 -21.94 -3.62 16.39
CA PRO A 524 -22.23 -2.37 17.08
C PRO A 524 -21.20 -1.26 16.79
N ALA A 525 -19.94 -1.62 16.53
CA ALA A 525 -18.88 -0.66 16.28
C ALA A 525 -19.08 0.05 14.94
N GLN A 526 -19.45 -0.69 13.89
CA GLN A 526 -19.80 -0.12 12.59
C GLN A 526 -21.06 0.75 12.67
N ALA A 527 -22.09 0.30 13.39
CA ALA A 527 -23.30 1.08 13.59
C ALA A 527 -23.00 2.43 14.26
N LEU A 528 -22.17 2.43 15.31
CA LEU A 528 -21.73 3.65 16.00
C LEU A 528 -20.81 4.53 15.15
N ALA A 529 -19.95 3.96 14.31
CA ALA A 529 -19.08 4.72 13.41
C ALA A 529 -19.88 5.59 12.41
N SER A 530 -21.09 5.17 12.06
CA SER A 530 -21.98 5.96 11.19
C SER A 530 -22.39 7.31 11.79
N LEU A 531 -22.31 7.48 13.12
CA LEU A 531 -22.61 8.74 13.80
C LEU A 531 -21.59 9.86 13.49
N ALA A 532 -20.37 9.51 13.07
CA ALA A 532 -19.32 10.49 12.77
C ALA A 532 -19.73 11.51 11.70
N ARG A 533 -20.65 11.13 10.78
CA ARG A 533 -21.19 12.04 9.75
C ARG A 533 -22.03 13.18 10.33
N PHE A 534 -22.49 13.04 11.58
CA PHE A 534 -23.27 14.02 12.32
C PHE A 534 -22.44 14.72 13.41
N ALA A 535 -21.11 14.63 13.33
CA ALA A 535 -20.23 15.28 14.30
C ALA A 535 -20.50 16.78 14.40
N GLY A 536 -20.78 17.26 15.62
CA GLY A 536 -21.11 18.66 15.90
C GLY A 536 -22.60 19.01 15.83
N ASP A 537 -23.50 18.06 15.48
CA ASP A 537 -24.94 18.28 15.57
C ASP A 537 -25.36 18.47 17.04
N ALA A 538 -25.93 19.63 17.34
CA ALA A 538 -26.29 19.99 18.72
C ALA A 538 -27.43 19.13 19.29
N LYS A 539 -28.45 18.81 18.47
CA LYS A 539 -29.63 18.06 18.94
C LYS A 539 -29.29 16.61 19.19
N LEU A 540 -28.58 15.98 18.26
CA LEU A 540 -28.07 14.62 18.44
C LEU A 540 -27.04 14.56 19.57
N GLY A 541 -26.18 15.57 19.69
CA GLY A 541 -25.24 15.68 20.81
C GLY A 541 -25.92 15.74 22.18
N GLU A 542 -27.02 16.48 22.32
CA GLU A 542 -27.84 16.50 23.54
C GLU A 542 -28.54 15.17 23.82
N ALA A 543 -29.01 14.47 22.79
CA ALA A 543 -29.61 13.15 22.93
C ALA A 543 -28.57 12.12 23.41
N ALA A 544 -27.38 12.13 22.81
CA ALA A 544 -26.25 11.31 23.22
C ALA A 544 -25.79 11.59 24.65
N ALA A 545 -25.70 12.86 25.04
CA ALA A 545 -25.35 13.24 26.40
C ALA A 545 -26.34 12.69 27.44
N ARG A 546 -27.65 12.77 27.16
CA ARG A 546 -28.69 12.19 28.03
C ARG A 546 -28.64 10.68 28.09
N SER A 547 -28.44 10.03 26.94
CA SER A 547 -28.27 8.57 26.90
C SER A 547 -27.08 8.15 27.75
N LEU A 548 -25.94 8.84 27.62
CA LEU A 548 -24.75 8.59 28.43
C LEU A 548 -25.03 8.74 29.93
N GLU A 549 -25.67 9.83 30.34
CA GLU A 549 -26.07 10.05 31.74
C GLU A 549 -26.93 8.91 32.29
N ALA A 550 -27.97 8.51 31.55
CA ALA A 550 -28.84 7.40 31.94
C ALA A 550 -28.08 6.08 32.07
N THR A 551 -27.14 5.82 31.15
CA THR A 551 -26.34 4.59 31.16
C THR A 551 -25.28 4.60 32.27
N ILE A 552 -24.73 5.75 32.66
CA ILE A 552 -23.84 5.87 33.83
C ILE A 552 -24.61 5.48 35.09
N THR A 553 -25.81 6.04 35.31
CA THR A 553 -26.64 5.70 36.48
C THR A 553 -27.01 4.21 36.49
N LEU A 554 -27.31 3.64 35.31
CA LEU A 554 -27.61 2.21 35.20
C LEU A 554 -26.39 1.36 35.57
N ALA A 555 -25.21 1.67 35.02
CA ALA A 555 -23.96 0.94 35.28
C ALA A 555 -23.50 1.01 36.75
N GLU A 556 -23.85 2.07 37.48
CA GLU A 556 -23.63 2.17 38.92
C GLU A 556 -24.48 1.17 39.72
N SER A 557 -25.65 0.79 39.20
CA SER A 557 -26.56 -0.17 39.84
C SER A 557 -26.45 -1.60 39.30
N ASP A 558 -25.98 -1.76 38.07
CA ASP A 558 -25.89 -3.03 37.36
C ASP A 558 -24.55 -3.12 36.60
N PRO A 559 -23.59 -3.93 37.10
CA PRO A 559 -22.33 -4.18 36.40
C PRO A 559 -22.51 -4.79 35.00
N GLY A 560 -23.66 -5.42 34.70
CA GLY A 560 -23.99 -5.92 33.37
C GLY A 560 -24.17 -4.81 32.31
N ALA A 561 -24.33 -3.56 32.73
CA ALA A 561 -24.54 -2.43 31.84
C ALA A 561 -23.25 -1.78 31.31
N THR A 562 -22.05 -2.28 31.66
CA THR A 562 -20.76 -1.72 31.19
C THR A 562 -20.67 -1.68 29.67
N THR A 563 -21.13 -2.71 28.97
CA THR A 563 -21.13 -2.73 27.49
C THR A 563 -21.97 -1.58 26.91
N MET A 564 -23.14 -1.33 27.48
CA MET A 564 -23.99 -0.21 27.05
C MET A 564 -23.31 1.14 27.35
N LEU A 565 -22.58 1.23 28.47
CA LEU A 565 -21.85 2.44 28.82
C LEU A 565 -20.74 2.74 27.80
N ILE A 566 -19.99 1.72 27.36
CA ILE A 566 -19.00 1.85 26.28
C ILE A 566 -19.65 2.34 24.99
N PHE A 567 -20.83 1.81 24.62
CA PHE A 567 -21.57 2.28 23.44
C PHE A 567 -22.01 3.74 23.59
N ALA A 568 -22.52 4.13 24.75
CA ALA A 568 -22.95 5.51 25.00
C ALA A 568 -21.79 6.51 24.97
N VAL A 569 -20.64 6.14 25.57
CA VAL A 569 -19.40 6.95 25.50
C VAL A 569 -18.91 7.04 24.05
N THR A 570 -18.95 5.93 23.31
CA THR A 570 -18.57 5.89 21.90
C THR A 570 -19.45 6.80 21.05
N ALA A 571 -20.77 6.76 21.24
CA ALA A 571 -21.70 7.64 20.54
C ALA A 571 -21.42 9.12 20.83
N ALA A 572 -21.17 9.47 22.10
CA ALA A 572 -20.79 10.83 22.49
C ALA A 572 -19.47 11.29 21.84
N GLY A 573 -18.47 10.41 21.76
CA GLY A 573 -17.20 10.65 21.09
C GLY A 573 -17.34 10.86 19.58
N GLN A 574 -18.07 9.97 18.90
CA GLN A 574 -18.31 10.04 17.44
C GLN A 574 -19.07 11.31 17.04
N LEU A 575 -20.08 11.70 17.82
CA LEU A 575 -20.85 12.92 17.60
C LEU A 575 -20.12 14.20 18.01
N ARG A 576 -18.99 14.09 18.71
CA ARG A 576 -18.32 15.21 19.38
C ARG A 576 -19.31 16.01 20.25
N ALA A 577 -20.12 15.28 21.00
CA ALA A 577 -21.23 15.82 21.78
C ALA A 577 -20.72 16.69 22.94
N ARG A 578 -20.60 18.01 22.74
CA ARG A 578 -20.15 18.94 23.80
C ARG A 578 -21.01 18.88 25.05
N ALA A 579 -22.31 18.63 24.90
CA ALA A 579 -23.24 18.44 26.01
C ALA A 579 -22.88 17.23 26.91
N ALA A 580 -22.11 16.26 26.41
CA ALA A 580 -21.69 15.08 27.16
C ALA A 580 -20.44 15.31 28.03
N ARG A 581 -19.75 16.46 27.91
CA ARG A 581 -18.52 16.76 28.66
C ARG A 581 -18.66 16.56 30.18
N PRO A 582 -19.73 17.03 30.86
CA PRO A 582 -19.85 16.83 32.31
C PRO A 582 -19.88 15.35 32.70
N ALA A 583 -20.64 14.53 31.98
CA ALA A 583 -20.75 13.10 32.21
C ALA A 583 -19.41 12.38 32.00
N LEU A 584 -18.73 12.65 30.89
CA LEU A 584 -17.43 12.08 30.57
C LEU A 584 -16.35 12.50 31.60
N ARG A 585 -16.38 13.76 32.07
CA ARG A 585 -15.46 14.24 33.11
C ARG A 585 -15.68 13.51 34.43
N ARG A 586 -16.93 13.18 34.80
CA ARG A 586 -17.18 12.38 36.01
C ARG A 586 -16.58 10.99 35.89
N LEU A 587 -16.68 10.33 34.73
CA LEU A 587 -16.01 9.04 34.48
C LEU A 587 -14.48 9.16 34.60
N CYS A 588 -13.89 10.19 33.98
CA CYS A 588 -12.45 10.46 34.10
C CYS A 588 -12.01 10.80 35.53
N GLN A 589 -12.85 11.51 36.29
CA GLN A 589 -12.56 11.84 37.69
C GLN A 589 -12.58 10.57 38.55
N ARG A 590 -13.57 9.68 38.38
CA ARG A 590 -13.58 8.37 39.07
C ARG A 590 -12.32 7.57 38.77
N ALA A 591 -11.87 7.57 37.50
CA ALA A 591 -10.63 6.91 37.10
C ALA A 591 -9.42 7.51 37.83
N HIS A 592 -9.35 8.84 37.90
CA HIS A 592 -8.28 9.56 38.59
C HIS A 592 -8.27 9.25 40.08
N ASP A 593 -9.42 9.33 40.75
CA ASP A 593 -9.56 9.03 42.18
C ASP A 593 -9.12 7.58 42.48
N ARG A 594 -9.52 6.63 41.62
CA ARG A 594 -9.13 5.22 41.74
C ARG A 594 -7.63 4.98 41.53
N LEU A 595 -7.02 5.70 40.58
CA LEU A 595 -5.57 5.66 40.36
C LEU A 595 -4.82 6.20 41.58
N ASP A 596 -5.30 7.30 42.16
CA ASP A 596 -4.68 7.95 43.32
C ASP A 596 -4.86 7.13 44.61
N GLU A 597 -6.04 6.54 44.83
CA GLU A 597 -6.35 5.78 46.05
C GLU A 597 -5.81 4.35 46.04
N HIS A 598 -5.79 3.69 44.87
CA HIS A 598 -5.56 2.25 44.77
C HIS A 598 -4.43 1.86 43.82
N GLY A 599 -3.87 2.79 43.04
CA GLY A 599 -2.91 2.47 41.98
C GLY A 599 -3.48 1.47 40.96
N ALA A 600 -4.81 1.44 40.83
CA ALA A 600 -5.51 0.54 39.93
C ALA A 600 -5.61 1.17 38.53
N LEU A 601 -5.50 0.35 37.49
CA LEU A 601 -5.69 0.81 36.13
C LEU A 601 -7.12 1.33 35.91
N PRO A 602 -7.31 2.27 34.99
CA PRO A 602 -8.64 2.68 34.56
C PRO A 602 -9.42 1.50 33.99
N GLU A 603 -10.73 1.51 34.19
CA GLU A 603 -11.64 0.60 33.49
C GLU A 603 -11.77 0.99 32.01
N VAL A 604 -12.26 0.06 31.19
CA VAL A 604 -12.35 0.26 29.73
C VAL A 604 -13.24 1.46 29.37
N GLU A 605 -14.36 1.66 30.05
CA GLU A 605 -15.26 2.80 29.83
C GLU A 605 -14.60 4.13 30.20
N GLU A 606 -13.69 4.14 31.18
CA GLU A 606 -12.95 5.31 31.61
C GLU A 606 -11.85 5.67 30.61
N HIS A 607 -11.25 4.66 29.98
CA HIS A 607 -10.35 4.81 28.84
C HIS A 607 -11.04 5.41 27.63
N PHE A 608 -12.23 4.89 27.30
CA PHE A 608 -13.07 5.44 26.26
C PHE A 608 -13.51 6.87 26.57
N ALA A 609 -13.84 7.18 27.84
CA ALA A 609 -14.26 8.52 28.24
C ALA A 609 -13.13 9.55 28.06
N LEU A 610 -11.89 9.18 28.38
CA LEU A 610 -10.72 10.02 28.16
C LEU A 610 -10.51 10.32 26.67
N ALA A 611 -10.61 9.30 25.81
CA ALA A 611 -10.50 9.46 24.38
C ALA A 611 -11.63 10.33 23.81
N ALA A 612 -12.86 10.19 24.32
CA ALA A 612 -14.01 10.99 23.91
C ALA A 612 -13.83 12.45 24.28
N LEU A 613 -13.34 12.76 25.49
CA LEU A 613 -13.04 14.14 25.89
C LEU A 613 -11.98 14.78 25.00
N LYS A 614 -10.90 14.05 24.65
CA LYS A 614 -9.88 14.55 23.73
C LYS A 614 -10.45 14.86 22.35
N ALA A 615 -11.29 13.98 21.80
CA ALA A 615 -11.94 14.19 20.50
C ALA A 615 -12.96 15.35 20.50
N ILE A 616 -13.60 15.63 21.65
CA ILE A 616 -14.51 16.77 21.82
C ILE A 616 -13.72 18.09 21.99
N ALA A 617 -12.55 18.06 22.62
CA ALA A 617 -11.71 19.23 22.84
C ALA A 617 -10.94 19.64 21.57
N ASP A 618 -10.39 18.68 20.83
CA ASP A 618 -9.58 18.93 19.64
C ASP A 618 -10.26 18.43 18.37
N ALA A 619 -10.58 19.37 17.48
CA ALA A 619 -11.21 19.06 16.20
C ALA A 619 -10.33 18.19 15.27
N GLN A 620 -9.02 18.10 15.51
CA GLN A 620 -8.09 17.24 14.76
C GLN A 620 -8.09 15.80 15.29
N VAL A 621 -8.48 15.57 16.55
CA VAL A 621 -8.49 14.23 17.15
C VAL A 621 -9.75 13.48 16.72
N ARG A 622 -9.58 12.40 15.95
CA ARG A 622 -10.68 11.50 15.58
C ARG A 622 -10.97 10.53 16.71
N PHE A 623 -12.25 10.28 16.97
CA PHE A 623 -12.69 9.24 17.87
C PHE A 623 -12.96 7.96 17.07
N ALA A 624 -12.32 6.85 17.42
CA ALA A 624 -12.53 5.56 16.77
C ALA A 624 -12.49 4.44 17.82
N ALA A 625 -13.61 3.73 17.98
CA ALA A 625 -13.76 2.74 19.06
C ALA A 625 -12.74 1.60 18.96
N MET A 626 -12.49 1.06 17.76
CA MET A 626 -11.60 -0.09 17.60
C MET A 626 -10.13 0.23 17.95
N PRO A 627 -9.52 1.30 17.43
CA PRO A 627 -8.17 1.69 17.88
C PRO A 627 -8.05 1.95 19.39
N ILE A 628 -9.09 2.53 20.02
CA ILE A 628 -9.10 2.78 21.47
C ILE A 628 -9.15 1.45 22.24
N PHE A 629 -9.93 0.49 21.76
CA PHE A 629 -10.02 -0.85 22.36
C PHE A 629 -8.69 -1.61 22.20
N GLU A 630 -8.10 -1.61 21.00
CA GLU A 630 -6.80 -2.23 20.72
C GLU A 630 -5.68 -1.60 21.58
N GLU A 631 -5.68 -0.27 21.76
CA GLU A 631 -4.75 0.40 22.67
C GLU A 631 -4.92 -0.09 24.12
N TYR A 632 -6.17 -0.19 24.60
CA TYR A 632 -6.47 -0.68 25.95
C TYR A 632 -6.06 -2.14 26.14
N GLU A 633 -6.42 -3.04 25.22
CA GLU A 633 -6.00 -4.44 25.26
C GLU A 633 -4.49 -4.58 25.22
N SER A 634 -3.80 -3.79 24.38
CA SER A 634 -2.34 -3.80 24.33
C SER A 634 -1.72 -3.45 25.69
N ILE A 635 -2.28 -2.48 26.41
CA ILE A 635 -1.83 -2.13 27.76
C ILE A 635 -2.07 -3.30 28.72
N LEU A 636 -3.23 -3.95 28.66
CA LEU A 636 -3.53 -5.11 29.51
C LEU A 636 -2.61 -6.30 29.23
N THR A 637 -2.37 -6.63 27.95
CA THR A 637 -1.46 -7.70 27.54
C THR A 637 -0.03 -7.42 28.00
N GLN A 638 0.48 -6.21 27.76
CA GLN A 638 1.81 -5.80 28.22
C GLN A 638 1.96 -5.96 29.74
N LEU A 639 0.92 -5.65 30.51
CA LEU A 639 0.94 -5.79 31.96
C LEU A 639 0.80 -7.25 32.44
N ALA A 640 0.05 -8.08 31.70
CA ALA A 640 -0.10 -9.50 32.02
C ALA A 640 1.18 -10.31 31.79
N ASP A 641 1.97 -9.94 30.78
CA ASP A 641 3.23 -10.61 30.43
C ASP A 641 4.35 -10.33 31.43
N LEU A 642 4.25 -9.23 32.19
CA LEU A 642 5.27 -8.83 33.15
C LEU A 642 5.02 -9.46 34.52
N ARG A 643 5.97 -10.28 34.98
CA ARG A 643 5.92 -10.90 36.32
C ARG A 643 6.92 -10.25 37.28
N GLY A 644 6.55 -10.22 38.57
CA GLY A 644 7.44 -9.80 39.65
C GLY A 644 7.69 -8.29 39.71
N ALA A 645 8.86 -7.91 40.25
CA ALA A 645 9.18 -6.52 40.56
C ALA A 645 9.23 -5.58 39.34
N GLU A 646 9.54 -6.12 38.15
CA GLU A 646 9.58 -5.33 36.91
C GLU A 646 8.16 -4.99 36.42
N GLY A 647 7.22 -5.94 36.52
CA GLY A 647 5.80 -5.68 36.22
C GLY A 647 5.19 -4.61 37.13
N GLU A 648 5.51 -4.62 38.43
CA GLU A 648 5.04 -3.57 39.35
C GLU A 648 5.61 -2.18 39.02
N ARG A 649 6.87 -2.09 38.59
CA ARG A 649 7.45 -0.80 38.14
C ARG A 649 6.79 -0.31 36.87
N GLN A 650 6.57 -1.19 35.90
CA GLN A 650 5.98 -0.83 34.63
C GLN A 650 4.51 -0.47 34.80
N LYS A 651 3.77 -1.18 35.65
CA LYS A 651 2.42 -0.81 36.10
C LYS A 651 2.40 0.57 36.76
N ALA A 652 3.30 0.84 37.71
CA ALA A 652 3.39 2.15 38.36
C ALA A 652 3.69 3.27 37.35
N PHE A 653 4.55 3.01 36.36
CA PHE A 653 4.83 3.94 35.27
C PHE A 653 3.58 4.21 34.41
N PHE A 654 2.83 3.17 34.02
CA PHE A 654 1.58 3.34 33.27
C PHE A 654 0.53 4.09 34.06
N VAL A 655 0.34 3.74 35.34
CA VAL A 655 -0.56 4.44 36.27
C VAL A 655 -0.20 5.92 36.37
N GLN A 656 1.09 6.25 36.56
CA GLN A 656 1.55 7.63 36.65
C GLN A 656 1.33 8.39 35.33
N ARG A 657 1.64 7.78 34.19
CA ARG A 657 1.43 8.39 32.87
C ARG A 657 -0.05 8.62 32.59
N TYR A 658 -0.89 7.68 32.98
CA TYR A 658 -2.33 7.78 32.79
C TYR A 658 -2.95 8.87 33.69
N ALA A 659 -2.55 8.91 34.96
CA ALA A 659 -2.96 9.94 35.91
C ALA A 659 -2.56 11.35 35.41
N ALA A 660 -1.35 11.50 34.87
CA ALA A 660 -0.90 12.76 34.28
C ALA A 660 -1.78 13.18 33.07
N GLY A 661 -2.11 12.23 32.18
CA GLY A 661 -2.99 12.48 31.05
C GLY A 661 -4.42 12.83 31.44
N LEU A 662 -4.97 12.18 32.48
CA LEU A 662 -6.28 12.52 33.05
C LEU A 662 -6.27 13.94 33.65
N ALA A 663 -5.26 14.26 34.46
CA ALA A 663 -5.14 15.57 35.09
C ALA A 663 -5.06 16.69 34.04
N GLU A 664 -4.29 16.50 32.98
CA GLU A 664 -4.19 17.46 31.86
C GLU A 664 -5.55 17.68 31.19
N VAL A 665 -6.27 16.61 30.85
CA VAL A 665 -7.59 16.70 30.19
C VAL A 665 -8.62 17.34 31.14
N LEU A 666 -8.63 16.98 32.42
CA LEU A 666 -9.55 17.55 33.40
C LEU A 666 -9.32 19.04 33.62
N VAL A 667 -8.06 19.49 33.68
CA VAL A 667 -7.71 20.92 33.81
C VAL A 667 -8.09 21.70 32.55
N THR A 668 -7.75 21.16 31.37
CA THR A 668 -8.01 21.84 30.09
C THR A 668 -9.52 21.99 29.86
N THR A 669 -10.28 20.92 30.06
CA THR A 669 -11.74 20.95 29.89
C THR A 669 -12.42 21.84 30.94
N ALA A 670 -11.91 21.91 32.17
CA ALA A 670 -12.40 22.85 33.18
C ALA A 670 -12.24 24.32 32.76
N ALA A 671 -11.09 24.67 32.18
CA ALA A 671 -10.82 26.02 31.71
C ALA A 671 -11.75 26.39 30.54
N GLU A 672 -11.95 25.49 29.58
CA GLU A 672 -12.87 25.69 28.46
C GLU A 672 -14.33 25.86 28.91
N ASP A 673 -14.78 25.04 29.84
CA ASP A 673 -16.14 25.11 30.36
C ASP A 673 -16.38 26.43 31.11
N ALA A 674 -15.39 26.89 31.90
CA ALA A 674 -15.44 28.18 32.56
C ALA A 674 -15.49 29.35 31.55
N GLU A 675 -14.73 29.25 30.45
CA GLU A 675 -14.78 30.26 29.39
C GLU A 675 -16.13 30.25 28.65
N ALA A 676 -16.70 29.06 28.40
CA ALA A 676 -18.01 28.90 27.76
C ALA A 676 -19.12 29.53 28.61
N VAL A 677 -19.13 29.25 29.92
CA VAL A 677 -20.07 29.86 30.88
C VAL A 677 -19.89 31.38 30.92
N ALA A 678 -18.65 31.88 30.95
CA ALA A 678 -18.40 33.32 30.92
C ALA A 678 -18.89 33.97 29.61
N ARG A 679 -18.75 33.28 28.47
CA ARG A 679 -19.23 33.74 27.16
C ARG A 679 -20.76 33.79 27.10
N GLU A 680 -21.43 32.77 27.61
CA GLU A 680 -22.89 32.73 27.69
C GLU A 680 -23.44 33.81 28.62
N ALA A 681 -22.82 34.01 29.78
CA ALA A 681 -23.18 35.09 30.71
C ALA A 681 -23.05 36.48 30.05
N ARG A 682 -21.97 36.71 29.27
CA ARG A 682 -21.81 37.95 28.49
C ARG A 682 -22.88 38.10 27.41
N ALA A 683 -23.23 37.01 26.72
CA ALA A 683 -24.27 37.03 25.69
C ALA A 683 -25.67 37.30 26.29
N LEU A 684 -25.99 36.70 27.45
CA LEU A 684 -27.23 36.94 28.17
C LEU A 684 -27.31 38.39 28.65
N ALA A 685 -26.24 38.91 29.25
CA ALA A 685 -26.15 40.31 29.67
C ALA A 685 -26.34 41.28 28.49
N ALA A 686 -25.77 40.97 27.32
CA ALA A 686 -25.96 41.75 26.11
C ALA A 686 -27.43 41.71 25.62
N ARG A 687 -28.09 40.55 25.64
CA ARG A 687 -29.52 40.42 25.28
C ARG A 687 -30.42 41.20 26.25
N GLN A 688 -30.15 41.11 27.55
CA GLN A 688 -30.89 41.86 28.57
C GLN A 688 -30.71 43.37 28.38
N LYS A 689 -29.50 43.82 28.05
CA LYS A 689 -29.23 45.23 27.73
C LYS A 689 -30.03 45.70 26.52
N VAL A 690 -30.03 44.96 25.42
CA VAL A 690 -30.79 45.29 24.21
C VAL A 690 -32.30 45.31 24.50
N ALA A 691 -32.81 44.35 25.28
CA ALA A 691 -34.21 44.32 25.69
C ALA A 691 -34.59 45.54 26.55
N ALA A 692 -33.71 45.96 27.47
CA ALA A 692 -33.92 47.14 28.29
C ALA A 692 -33.89 48.44 27.46
N GLU A 693 -32.96 48.56 26.49
CA GLU A 693 -32.89 49.71 25.57
C GLU A 693 -34.13 49.80 24.68
N ARG A 694 -34.65 48.66 24.20
CA ARG A 694 -35.90 48.60 23.43
C ARG A 694 -37.10 49.01 24.28
N ALA A 695 -37.21 48.49 25.51
CA ALA A 695 -38.28 48.84 26.44
C ALA A 695 -38.25 50.31 26.89
N ALA A 696 -37.08 50.97 26.81
CA ALA A 696 -36.96 52.41 27.09
C ALA A 696 -37.29 53.30 25.88
N ALA A 697 -37.27 52.74 24.67
CA ALA A 697 -37.59 53.46 23.43
C ALA A 697 -39.08 53.36 23.08
N GLU A 698 -39.76 52.29 23.50
CA GLU A 698 -41.21 52.13 23.50
C GLU A 698 -41.87 52.96 24.61
#